data_AF-A0A946FTA9-F1
#
_entry.id   AF-A0A946FTA9-F1
#
_cell.length_a   1.000
_cell.length_b   1.000
_cell.length_c   1.000
_cell.angle_alpha   90.00
_cell.angle_beta   90.00
_cell.angle_gamma   90.00
#
_symmetry.space_group_name_H-M   'P 1'
#
loop_
_entity.id
_entity.type
_entity.pdbx_description
1 polymer ?
#
loop_
_entity_poly.entity_id
_entity_poly.type
_entity_poly.pdbx_seq_one_letter_code
_entity_poly.pdbx_strand_id
1 'polypeptide(L)'
;MVTTKSKKQNSIFIYTILFIVIVGNFSLIKAKDTDIYQVNTKQNCYILLDNSGSMDFGVYEQSIDYGQMFDYLFTLNDTTSQSNYIYDTINNSNFFYQNHRETKKIYLWKGRIGVTLSTVDGVSTAFTGDAADPNYLWFYYDLVDTNTLIDSDGKLTYDGSGTQRLTTDTDGNILFDGQKLPLNQDIKLNNIQTLYDGSQVDIGFGGLLNAPGYYFSGYEGVSSGSLNTAEDGDQDIYFFVTGNWANMQAMYNLHYTTNNPGPSGASNGDPAWKYELVPQTSGSWSELTHSLKYPASGQYANRLRTNQTMQTITHPGATQIQVHFSAFDVEGDGNSSTWNYDYVAIYDGSGTQVAKYDNDNSPTNGDGWSATINDDTVKIALASDRSVTGYGYTIDKIRVSYESGSYLMQNRLDVAKDALLYVIDEFHGKMNWGFATFQYLGTSGNGATIHSALNPNLTDDQNRAAIRNHVENESPKYGTPLGEALQDVFEEGYWIKRHALNNLLCRKNYVISVTDGFPSDDTDWNRISDVTSDPDLPFSDWDGDGWTADPYQYTTPPANYYDDVGHYMYTHSWDDKAIVTDPGNSYVNVTTHHIAFGADHPLLRDAAGESGGEYVVAFNKEQLVAAFYALTLQMTEAVSFTSPVVSIDAANKIQNGDDLYMGLFLPQDNQSWMGNIKKFMLGDGSTDRPDVWMLYDGDNNEAINTDGEFLDNTSAFWADDNDSSDSDDY
;
A
#
# COMPACT_ATOMS: atom_id res chain seq x y z
N MET A 1 -12.94 -77.20 47.29
CA MET A 1 -13.70 -76.66 48.43
C MET A 1 -13.06 -75.34 48.83
N VAL A 2 -13.69 -74.22 48.48
CA VAL A 2 -14.56 -73.42 49.38
C VAL A 2 -13.71 -72.42 50.19
N THR A 3 -13.77 -71.14 49.79
CA THR A 3 -13.81 -69.87 50.58
C THR A 3 -12.89 -69.72 51.81
N THR A 4 -12.25 -68.61 52.17
CA THR A 4 -12.49 -67.16 51.96
C THR A 4 -11.37 -66.34 52.63
N LYS A 5 -11.13 -65.12 52.11
CA LYS A 5 -10.66 -63.87 52.77
C LYS A 5 -9.30 -63.84 53.51
N SER A 6 -8.40 -62.96 53.03
CA SER A 6 -7.91 -61.76 53.75
C SER A 6 -6.58 -61.22 53.22
N LYS A 7 -6.58 -59.92 52.85
CA LYS A 7 -5.49 -58.92 52.72
C LYS A 7 -4.06 -59.30 53.12
N LYS A 8 -3.11 -58.99 52.22
CA LYS A 8 -1.90 -58.14 52.39
C LYS A 8 -1.06 -58.25 51.09
N GLN A 9 -1.07 -57.25 50.21
CA GLN A 9 0.00 -56.22 50.10
C GLN A 9 1.38 -56.73 50.53
N ASN A 10 2.25 -56.97 49.54
CA ASN A 10 3.68 -56.63 49.55
C ASN A 10 4.41 -57.20 48.33
N SER A 11 4.95 -56.31 47.48
CA SER A 11 6.15 -56.49 46.65
C SER A 11 6.26 -55.29 45.70
N ILE A 12 7.39 -54.66 45.37
CA ILE A 12 8.82 -54.81 45.70
C ILE A 12 9.53 -53.60 45.02
N PHE A 13 10.52 -53.00 45.69
CA PHE A 13 11.72 -52.25 45.19
C PHE A 13 11.56 -50.93 44.39
N ILE A 14 11.98 -49.76 44.89
CA ILE A 14 13.34 -49.14 45.01
C ILE A 14 13.91 -48.55 43.70
N TYR A 15 13.76 -47.21 43.58
CA TYR A 15 14.73 -46.13 43.26
C TYR A 15 15.68 -46.18 42.02
N THR A 16 15.58 -45.11 41.18
CA THR A 16 16.65 -44.16 40.74
C THR A 16 16.87 -43.92 39.22
N ILE A 17 16.41 -42.73 38.76
CA ILE A 17 17.06 -41.68 37.91
C ILE A 17 17.24 -41.82 36.36
N LEU A 18 16.56 -40.90 35.64
CA LEU A 18 17.00 -39.92 34.58
C LEU A 18 16.37 -39.96 33.15
N PHE A 19 15.75 -38.81 32.81
CA PHE A 19 15.76 -38.00 31.56
C PHE A 19 14.82 -38.26 30.34
N ILE A 20 14.23 -37.13 29.86
CA ILE A 20 13.76 -36.76 28.48
C ILE A 20 12.36 -37.33 28.07
N VAL A 21 11.33 -36.60 27.59
CA VAL A 21 11.16 -35.30 26.87
C VAL A 21 9.64 -34.93 26.79
N ILE A 22 9.29 -33.60 26.86
CA ILE A 22 8.27 -32.75 26.13
C ILE A 22 6.80 -33.30 26.06
N VAL A 23 5.66 -32.58 26.19
CA VAL A 23 5.05 -31.35 25.59
C VAL A 23 3.78 -31.10 26.43
N GLY A 24 3.47 -29.91 26.96
CA GLY A 24 2.85 -28.78 26.27
C GLY A 24 1.31 -28.86 26.33
N ASN A 25 0.68 -28.04 27.17
CA ASN A 25 -0.76 -27.74 27.07
C ASN A 25 -0.88 -26.40 26.31
N PHE A 26 -1.20 -26.50 25.02
CA PHE A 26 -1.63 -25.37 24.21
C PHE A 26 -3.14 -25.16 24.35
N SER A 27 -3.53 -23.89 24.28
CA SER A 27 -4.91 -23.40 24.20
C SER A 27 -5.65 -23.99 23.00
N LEU A 28 -6.94 -24.30 23.17
CA LEU A 28 -7.86 -24.60 22.08
C LEU A 28 -8.13 -23.30 21.29
N ILE A 29 -7.83 -23.33 20.00
CA ILE A 29 -8.21 -22.31 19.01
C ILE A 29 -9.42 -22.91 18.26
N LYS A 30 -10.55 -22.18 18.21
CA LYS A 30 -11.73 -22.57 17.44
C LYS A 30 -11.52 -22.25 15.95
N ALA A 31 -11.89 -23.15 15.05
CA ALA A 31 -11.81 -22.97 13.60
C ALA A 31 -13.01 -22.17 13.06
N LYS A 32 -12.82 -21.49 11.92
CA LYS A 32 -13.86 -20.77 11.16
C LYS A 32 -14.00 -21.48 9.81
N ASP A 33 -15.22 -21.92 9.48
CA ASP A 33 -15.54 -22.68 8.27
C ASP A 33 -15.52 -21.80 7.02
N THR A 34 -14.46 -21.91 6.20
CA THR A 34 -14.47 -21.60 4.75
C THR A 34 -13.22 -22.07 3.99
N ASP A 35 -12.13 -22.46 4.67
CA ASP A 35 -10.79 -22.47 4.05
C ASP A 35 -10.41 -23.80 3.33
N ILE A 36 -11.29 -24.81 3.33
CA ILE A 36 -10.91 -26.20 3.00
C ILE A 36 -10.68 -26.49 1.49
N TYR A 37 -10.97 -25.54 0.59
CA TYR A 37 -10.72 -25.70 -0.85
C TYR A 37 -9.78 -24.64 -1.46
N GLN A 38 -9.05 -23.88 -0.65
CA GLN A 38 -8.00 -23.01 -1.17
C GLN A 38 -6.86 -23.87 -1.74
N VAL A 39 -6.80 -23.97 -3.07
CA VAL A 39 -5.53 -24.30 -3.72
C VAL A 39 -4.64 -23.07 -3.52
N ASN A 40 -3.68 -23.16 -2.60
CA ASN A 40 -2.69 -22.10 -2.35
C ASN A 40 -1.69 -22.04 -3.53
N THR A 41 -2.17 -21.68 -4.72
CA THR A 41 -1.31 -21.38 -5.88
C THR A 41 -0.83 -19.95 -5.76
N LYS A 42 0.48 -19.75 -5.65
CA LYS A 42 1.07 -18.40 -5.71
C LYS A 42 0.74 -17.75 -7.05
N GLN A 43 0.09 -16.59 -7.05
CA GLN A 43 -0.15 -15.84 -8.28
C GLN A 43 1.17 -15.28 -8.85
N ASN A 44 1.17 -14.91 -10.11
CA ASN A 44 2.35 -14.35 -10.77
C ASN A 44 2.21 -12.84 -10.87
N CYS A 45 3.23 -12.08 -10.47
CA CYS A 45 3.24 -10.62 -10.62
C CYS A 45 4.60 -10.13 -11.07
N TYR A 46 4.65 -9.35 -12.15
CA TYR A 46 5.80 -8.50 -12.45
C TYR A 46 5.65 -7.15 -11.76
N ILE A 47 6.75 -6.65 -11.23
CA ILE A 47 6.88 -5.24 -10.87
C ILE A 47 7.62 -4.55 -12.00
N LEU A 48 6.98 -3.55 -12.61
CA LEU A 48 7.62 -2.61 -13.52
C LEU A 48 7.90 -1.33 -12.74
N LEU A 49 9.14 -1.18 -12.28
CA LEU A 49 9.58 -0.03 -11.50
C LEU A 49 10.19 1.02 -12.44
N ASP A 50 9.62 2.22 -12.39
CA ASP A 50 10.16 3.41 -13.02
C ASP A 50 11.53 3.77 -12.39
N ASN A 51 12.56 3.82 -13.22
CA ASN A 51 13.89 4.28 -12.86
C ASN A 51 14.33 5.47 -13.73
N SER A 52 13.37 6.23 -14.25
CA SER A 52 13.57 7.43 -15.06
C SER A 52 14.25 8.55 -14.27
N GLY A 53 14.66 9.62 -14.95
CA GLY A 53 15.26 10.79 -14.33
C GLY A 53 14.32 11.56 -13.39
N SER A 54 13.00 11.55 -13.64
CA SER A 54 12.01 12.22 -12.80
C SER A 54 11.82 11.51 -11.45
N MET A 55 12.19 10.24 -11.37
CA MET A 55 12.26 9.51 -10.10
C MET A 55 13.41 9.98 -9.19
N ASP A 56 14.29 10.88 -9.64
CA ASP A 56 15.30 11.55 -8.82
C ASP A 56 14.74 12.76 -8.03
N PHE A 57 13.48 13.15 -8.31
CA PHE A 57 12.84 14.26 -7.63
C PHE A 57 12.53 13.90 -6.19
N GLY A 58 12.60 14.89 -5.32
CA GLY A 58 12.37 14.72 -3.88
C GLY A 58 10.89 14.54 -3.55
N VAL A 59 10.61 13.73 -2.54
CA VAL A 59 9.25 13.53 -2.03
C VAL A 59 8.87 14.65 -1.08
N TYR A 60 7.76 15.35 -1.35
CA TYR A 60 7.26 16.42 -0.50
C TYR A 60 6.48 15.86 0.70
N GLU A 61 6.79 16.37 1.88
CA GLU A 61 6.09 16.06 3.13
C GLU A 61 5.69 17.36 3.83
N GLN A 62 4.39 17.57 4.03
CA GLN A 62 3.89 18.77 4.73
C GLN A 62 4.36 18.86 6.19
N SER A 63 4.68 17.72 6.82
CA SER A 63 5.21 17.63 8.19
C SER A 63 6.61 18.26 8.33
N ILE A 64 7.36 18.35 7.22
CA ILE A 64 8.70 18.91 7.16
C ILE A 64 8.61 20.40 6.83
N ASP A 65 9.18 21.25 7.69
CA ASP A 65 9.31 22.69 7.40
C ASP A 65 10.51 22.93 6.48
N TYR A 66 10.25 23.00 5.17
CA TYR A 66 11.31 23.20 4.17
C TYR A 66 11.97 24.57 4.25
N GLY A 67 11.31 25.57 4.85
CA GLY A 67 11.92 26.88 5.12
C GLY A 67 12.99 26.77 6.21
N GLN A 68 12.68 26.07 7.31
CA GLN A 68 13.67 25.76 8.35
C GLN A 68 14.78 24.83 7.86
N MET A 69 14.44 23.85 7.01
CA MET A 69 15.44 22.98 6.37
C MET A 69 16.39 23.82 5.51
N PHE A 70 15.86 24.71 4.66
CA PHE A 70 16.67 25.65 3.89
C PHE A 70 17.59 26.47 4.80
N ASP A 71 17.06 27.07 5.87
CA ASP A 71 17.85 27.88 6.80
C ASP A 71 18.95 27.06 7.48
N TYR A 72 18.65 25.83 7.92
CA TYR A 72 19.62 24.93 8.52
C TYR A 72 20.76 24.61 7.54
N LEU A 73 20.43 24.15 6.33
CA LEU A 73 21.42 23.80 5.30
C LEU A 73 22.24 25.01 4.86
N PHE A 74 21.60 26.18 4.76
CA PHE A 74 22.27 27.42 4.42
C PHE A 74 23.19 27.92 5.56
N THR A 75 22.81 27.71 6.82
CA THR A 75 23.58 28.15 8.01
C THR A 75 24.60 27.13 8.51
N LEU A 76 24.62 25.89 8.01
CA LEU A 76 25.79 24.99 8.12
C LEU A 76 27.09 25.68 7.66
N ASN A 77 26.96 26.75 6.89
CA ASN A 77 28.00 27.72 6.51
C ASN A 77 28.65 28.50 7.69
N ASP A 78 28.12 28.49 8.93
CA ASP A 78 28.53 29.45 9.99
C ASP A 78 29.20 28.86 11.25
N THR A 79 29.68 27.60 11.25
CA THR A 79 30.45 27.08 12.40
C THR A 79 31.96 27.36 12.30
N THR A 80 32.32 28.64 12.38
CA THR A 80 33.61 29.13 12.93
C THR A 80 34.96 28.74 12.28
N SER A 81 34.99 28.11 11.11
CA SER A 81 36.20 28.04 10.28
C SER A 81 35.83 27.70 8.83
N GLN A 82 36.21 28.58 7.90
CA GLN A 82 35.91 28.51 6.47
C GLN A 82 36.00 27.09 5.89
N SER A 83 34.89 26.62 5.33
CA SER A 83 34.84 26.19 3.93
C SER A 83 33.40 26.42 3.45
N ASN A 84 33.21 27.25 2.43
CA ASN A 84 31.90 27.65 1.89
C ASN A 84 31.27 26.52 1.07
N TYR A 85 30.91 25.39 1.66
CA TYR A 85 30.68 24.19 0.86
C TYR A 85 29.27 23.98 0.35
N ILE A 86 28.25 24.68 0.86
CA ILE A 86 26.91 24.74 0.25
C ILE A 86 26.66 26.16 -0.22
N TYR A 87 26.13 26.32 -1.43
CA TYR A 87 25.74 27.60 -2.02
C TYR A 87 24.36 27.48 -2.66
N ASP A 88 23.69 28.62 -2.75
CA ASP A 88 22.46 28.76 -3.52
C ASP A 88 22.81 29.09 -4.98
N THR A 89 22.43 28.20 -5.91
CA THR A 89 22.72 28.31 -7.36
C THR A 89 22.01 29.49 -8.03
N ILE A 90 20.93 30.00 -7.43
CA ILE A 90 20.22 31.18 -7.91
C ILE A 90 20.87 32.47 -7.37
N ASN A 91 21.63 32.38 -6.27
CA ASN A 91 22.07 33.55 -5.54
C ASN A 91 23.39 34.16 -6.05
N ASN A 92 23.19 35.11 -6.98
CA ASN A 92 23.87 36.41 -6.97
C ASN A 92 22.87 37.53 -6.58
N SER A 93 21.75 37.20 -5.92
CA SER A 93 20.67 38.12 -5.58
C SER A 93 19.78 37.64 -4.41
N ASN A 94 19.47 38.56 -3.49
CA ASN A 94 18.75 38.39 -2.21
C ASN A 94 17.27 37.89 -2.30
N PHE A 95 16.81 37.29 -3.40
CA PHE A 95 15.36 37.20 -3.67
C PHE A 95 14.63 36.02 -3.01
N PHE A 96 15.28 34.87 -2.79
CA PHE A 96 14.68 33.73 -2.07
C PHE A 96 15.13 33.65 -0.60
N TYR A 97 16.39 34.03 -0.33
CA TYR A 97 17.02 33.98 1.00
C TYR A 97 16.27 34.73 2.13
N GLN A 98 15.40 35.71 1.83
CA GLN A 98 14.81 36.58 2.86
C GLN A 98 13.28 36.49 3.01
N ASN A 99 12.59 35.61 2.28
CA ASN A 99 11.12 35.60 2.23
C ASN A 99 10.53 34.19 2.11
N HIS A 100 10.77 33.33 3.11
CA HIS A 100 10.02 32.08 3.24
C HIS A 100 8.53 32.34 3.17
N ARG A 101 7.82 31.50 2.43
CA ARG A 101 6.36 31.53 2.40
C ARG A 101 5.84 30.89 3.68
N GLU A 102 4.77 31.45 4.22
CA GLU A 102 4.05 30.84 5.33
C GLU A 102 3.61 29.43 4.94
N THR A 103 4.10 28.43 5.68
CA THR A 103 4.06 27.00 5.29
C THR A 103 2.66 26.50 4.98
N LYS A 104 1.68 26.93 5.78
CA LYS A 104 0.26 26.55 5.68
C LYS A 104 -0.54 27.36 4.68
N LYS A 105 0.03 28.39 4.05
CA LYS A 105 -0.71 29.24 3.12
C LYS A 105 -0.77 28.60 1.73
N ILE A 106 -1.93 28.71 1.07
CA ILE A 106 -2.11 28.27 -0.31
C ILE A 106 -1.90 29.46 -1.25
N TYR A 107 -1.10 29.26 -2.28
CA TYR A 107 -0.87 30.20 -3.36
C TYR A 107 -1.32 29.60 -4.69
N LEU A 108 -1.56 30.45 -5.66
CA LEU A 108 -1.53 30.09 -7.07
C LEU A 108 -0.21 30.55 -7.66
N TRP A 109 0.51 29.66 -8.31
CA TRP A 109 1.79 30.01 -8.93
C TRP A 109 1.78 29.60 -10.38
N LYS A 110 2.18 30.53 -11.27
CA LYS A 110 2.37 30.23 -12.68
C LYS A 110 3.71 29.50 -12.85
N GLY A 111 3.65 28.29 -13.38
CA GLY A 111 4.81 27.51 -13.79
C GLY A 111 4.90 27.48 -15.30
N ARG A 112 6.13 27.40 -15.81
CA ARG A 112 6.39 27.06 -17.20
C ARG A 112 6.24 25.54 -17.33
N ILE A 113 5.00 25.08 -17.45
CA ILE A 113 4.54 23.70 -17.44
C ILE A 113 3.49 23.56 -18.55
N GLY A 114 3.64 22.54 -19.38
CA GLY A 114 2.73 22.25 -20.49
C GLY A 114 1.42 21.63 -20.04
N VAL A 115 0.37 21.79 -20.87
CA VAL A 115 -0.89 21.04 -20.75
C VAL A 115 -1.38 20.59 -22.13
N THR A 116 -1.84 19.35 -22.24
CA THR A 116 -2.64 18.82 -23.35
C THR A 116 -4.03 18.42 -22.85
N LEU A 117 -5.00 18.33 -23.76
CA LEU A 117 -6.37 17.94 -23.44
C LEU A 117 -6.72 16.61 -24.11
N SER A 118 -6.98 15.59 -23.29
CA SER A 118 -7.45 14.26 -23.71
C SER A 118 -8.96 14.12 -23.49
N THR A 119 -9.60 13.11 -24.08
CA THR A 119 -11.05 12.89 -24.04
C THR A 119 -11.39 11.50 -23.48
N VAL A 120 -11.51 11.41 -22.17
CA VAL A 120 -11.86 10.14 -21.48
C VAL A 120 -13.38 10.08 -21.31
N ASP A 121 -14.04 9.02 -21.78
CA ASP A 121 -15.50 8.85 -21.70
C ASP A 121 -16.32 10.05 -22.24
N GLY A 122 -15.77 10.75 -23.25
CA GLY A 122 -16.38 11.96 -23.82
C GLY A 122 -16.23 13.22 -22.96
N VAL A 123 -15.38 13.20 -21.93
CA VAL A 123 -15.07 14.33 -21.04
C VAL A 123 -13.65 14.82 -21.30
N SER A 124 -13.50 16.11 -21.57
CA SER A 124 -12.18 16.74 -21.73
C SER A 124 -11.44 16.75 -20.39
N THR A 125 -10.30 16.07 -20.34
CA THR A 125 -9.45 15.88 -19.17
C THR A 125 -8.08 16.47 -19.45
N ALA A 126 -7.61 17.35 -18.56
CA ALA A 126 -6.30 17.96 -18.70
C ALA A 126 -5.18 16.99 -18.31
N PHE A 127 -4.12 17.00 -19.12
CA PHE A 127 -2.88 16.30 -18.88
C PHE A 127 -1.74 17.31 -18.80
N THR A 128 -1.01 17.40 -17.68
CA THR A 128 0.07 18.38 -17.51
C THR A 128 1.45 17.73 -17.56
N GLY A 129 2.50 18.56 -17.65
CA GLY A 129 3.86 18.11 -17.30
C GLY A 129 4.06 17.99 -15.78
N ASP A 130 5.19 17.43 -15.36
CA ASP A 130 5.50 17.20 -13.94
C ASP A 130 5.81 18.50 -13.18
N ALA A 131 4.86 19.00 -12.41
CA ALA A 131 5.07 20.23 -11.63
C ALA A 131 6.13 20.09 -10.53
N ALA A 132 6.54 18.88 -10.16
CA ALA A 132 7.59 18.66 -9.18
C ALA A 132 9.00 18.77 -9.76
N ASP A 133 9.18 18.90 -11.08
CA ASP A 133 10.51 19.00 -11.69
C ASP A 133 11.25 20.26 -11.15
N PRO A 134 12.37 20.08 -10.42
CA PRO A 134 13.11 21.19 -9.83
C PRO A 134 13.75 22.12 -10.87
N ASN A 135 13.84 21.71 -12.13
CA ASN A 135 14.38 22.51 -13.22
C ASN A 135 13.32 23.40 -13.89
N TYR A 136 12.04 23.21 -13.58
CA TYR A 136 10.98 24.00 -14.17
C TYR A 136 10.96 25.43 -13.62
N LEU A 137 10.69 26.38 -14.51
CA LEU A 137 10.68 27.79 -14.16
C LEU A 137 9.33 28.15 -13.53
N TRP A 138 9.37 28.59 -12.28
CA TRP A 138 8.23 29.22 -11.63
C TRP A 138 8.33 30.75 -11.69
N PHE A 139 7.30 31.41 -12.21
CA PHE A 139 7.33 32.86 -12.44
C PHE A 139 7.08 33.63 -11.14
N TYR A 140 8.14 34.18 -10.56
CA TYR A 140 8.09 34.88 -9.26
C TYR A 140 7.02 35.98 -9.18
N TYR A 141 6.85 36.76 -10.24
CA TYR A 141 5.89 37.87 -10.29
C TYR A 141 4.44 37.42 -10.48
N ASP A 142 4.24 36.15 -10.79
CA ASP A 142 2.94 35.52 -11.02
C ASP A 142 2.56 34.57 -9.86
N LEU A 143 3.16 34.76 -8.68
CA LEU A 143 2.70 34.14 -7.45
C LEU A 143 1.56 34.97 -6.86
N VAL A 144 0.38 34.36 -6.78
CA VAL A 144 -0.85 34.99 -6.33
C VAL A 144 -1.29 34.39 -5.00
N ASP A 145 -1.47 35.25 -4.01
CA ASP A 145 -1.99 34.85 -2.70
C ASP A 145 -3.50 34.54 -2.80
N THR A 146 -3.92 33.36 -2.32
CA THR A 146 -5.34 32.97 -2.26
C THR A 146 -6.02 33.43 -0.97
N ASN A 147 -5.24 33.99 -0.03
CA ASN A 147 -5.65 34.35 1.32
C ASN A 147 -6.30 33.19 2.09
N THR A 148 -5.85 31.96 1.81
CA THR A 148 -6.39 30.72 2.38
C THR A 148 -5.26 29.91 3.00
N LEU A 149 -5.53 29.34 4.17
CA LEU A 149 -4.64 28.41 4.88
C LEU A 149 -5.19 26.99 4.78
N ILE A 150 -4.30 26.00 4.78
CA ILE A 150 -4.59 24.57 4.90
C ILE A 150 -3.96 24.03 6.20
N ASP A 151 -4.71 23.25 6.97
CA ASP A 151 -4.19 22.53 8.13
C ASP A 151 -3.81 21.08 7.79
N SER A 152 -3.28 20.36 8.78
CA SER A 152 -2.83 18.97 8.64
C SER A 152 -3.97 18.00 8.29
N ASP A 153 -5.22 18.37 8.57
CA ASP A 153 -6.40 17.58 8.23
C ASP A 153 -6.97 17.98 6.85
N GLY A 154 -6.23 18.80 6.09
CA GLY A 154 -6.61 19.25 4.75
C GLY A 154 -7.66 20.36 4.73
N LYS A 155 -8.00 20.95 5.88
CA LYS A 155 -9.12 21.91 5.97
C LYS A 155 -8.71 23.34 5.63
N LEU A 156 -9.57 24.01 4.86
CA LEU A 156 -9.38 25.40 4.45
C LEU A 156 -9.86 26.41 5.50
N THR A 157 -9.06 27.43 5.77
CA THR A 157 -9.44 28.57 6.61
C THR A 157 -8.99 29.90 6.02
N TYR A 158 -9.75 30.97 6.28
CA TYR A 158 -9.37 32.32 5.88
C TYR A 158 -8.22 32.84 6.74
N ASP A 159 -7.16 33.37 6.11
CA ASP A 159 -5.99 33.89 6.82
C ASP A 159 -6.22 35.26 7.50
N GLY A 160 -7.35 35.93 7.21
CA GLY A 160 -7.70 37.24 7.76
C GLY A 160 -7.25 38.43 6.90
N SER A 161 -6.58 38.21 5.78
CA SER A 161 -6.03 39.22 4.88
C SER A 161 -6.67 39.17 3.49
N GLY A 162 -6.81 40.31 2.80
CA GLY A 162 -7.29 40.32 1.42
C GLY A 162 -8.73 39.79 1.25
N THR A 163 -8.95 38.92 0.27
CA THR A 163 -10.23 38.27 0.00
C THR A 163 -9.98 36.79 -0.18
N GLN A 164 -10.63 35.95 0.63
CA GLN A 164 -10.50 34.50 0.50
C GLN A 164 -10.96 34.05 -0.89
N ARG A 165 -10.04 33.48 -1.67
CA ARG A 165 -10.33 33.03 -3.05
C ARG A 165 -10.70 31.56 -3.14
N LEU A 166 -10.27 30.74 -2.18
CA LEU A 166 -10.58 29.31 -2.11
C LEU A 166 -11.65 29.03 -1.04
N THR A 167 -12.75 28.42 -1.47
CA THR A 167 -13.88 28.03 -0.61
C THR A 167 -14.42 26.67 -1.06
N THR A 168 -15.45 26.15 -0.39
CA THR A 168 -16.16 24.95 -0.82
C THR A 168 -17.63 25.25 -1.09
N ASP A 169 -18.23 24.53 -2.03
CA ASP A 169 -19.68 24.50 -2.20
C ASP A 169 -20.37 23.67 -1.10
N THR A 170 -21.69 23.48 -1.21
CA THR A 170 -22.48 22.68 -0.24
C THR A 170 -22.15 21.19 -0.26
N ASP A 171 -21.61 20.69 -1.37
CA ASP A 171 -21.27 19.28 -1.58
C ASP A 171 -19.78 19.01 -1.26
N GLY A 172 -19.04 20.04 -0.87
CA GLY A 172 -17.62 19.98 -0.50
C GLY A 172 -16.66 20.13 -1.68
N ASN A 173 -17.13 20.50 -2.88
CA ASN A 173 -16.24 20.74 -4.03
C ASN A 173 -15.53 22.08 -3.89
N ILE A 174 -14.29 22.14 -4.36
CA ILE A 174 -13.47 23.35 -4.34
C ILE A 174 -14.04 24.40 -5.30
N LEU A 175 -14.15 25.61 -4.79
CA LEU A 175 -14.49 26.80 -5.55
C LEU A 175 -13.32 27.79 -5.50
N PHE A 176 -12.86 28.22 -6.67
CA PHE A 176 -11.92 29.32 -6.84
C PHE A 176 -12.65 30.56 -7.37
N ASP A 177 -12.61 31.65 -6.62
CA ASP A 177 -13.42 32.86 -6.87
C ASP A 177 -14.92 32.57 -7.07
N GLY A 178 -15.43 31.54 -6.38
CA GLY A 178 -16.83 31.11 -6.45
C GLY A 178 -17.18 30.25 -7.67
N GLN A 179 -16.19 29.81 -8.46
CA GLN A 179 -16.37 28.93 -9.62
C GLN A 179 -15.69 27.58 -9.37
N LYS A 180 -16.31 26.49 -9.86
CA LYS A 180 -15.67 25.17 -9.91
C LYS A 180 -14.48 25.21 -10.85
N LEU A 181 -13.48 24.37 -10.59
CA LEU A 181 -12.29 24.28 -11.42
C LEU A 181 -12.65 23.67 -12.80
N PRO A 182 -12.10 24.18 -13.91
CA PRO A 182 -12.42 23.74 -15.27
C PRO A 182 -11.64 22.46 -15.63
N LEU A 183 -11.80 21.96 -16.87
CA LEU A 183 -11.00 20.87 -17.45
C LEU A 183 -10.97 19.58 -16.62
N ASN A 184 -12.14 19.20 -16.08
CA ASN A 184 -12.31 18.03 -15.22
C ASN A 184 -11.43 18.06 -13.95
N GLN A 185 -11.02 19.25 -13.49
CA GLN A 185 -10.32 19.45 -12.21
C GLN A 185 -11.30 19.72 -11.04
N ASP A 186 -12.61 19.54 -11.24
CA ASP A 186 -13.60 19.69 -10.17
C ASP A 186 -13.37 18.59 -9.12
N ILE A 187 -12.95 19.00 -7.92
CA ILE A 187 -12.46 18.10 -6.90
C ILE A 187 -13.07 18.45 -5.54
N LYS A 188 -13.31 17.43 -4.71
CA LYS A 188 -13.73 17.62 -3.31
C LYS A 188 -12.56 18.03 -2.45
N LEU A 189 -12.85 18.78 -1.39
CA LEU A 189 -11.85 19.12 -0.37
C LEU A 189 -11.17 17.86 0.17
N ASN A 190 -11.96 16.89 0.63
CA ASN A 190 -11.48 15.58 1.07
C ASN A 190 -12.19 14.50 0.25
N ASN A 191 -11.43 13.54 -0.28
CA ASN A 191 -11.92 12.39 -1.01
C ASN A 191 -11.11 11.16 -0.58
N ILE A 192 -11.65 10.39 0.35
CA ILE A 192 -10.94 9.27 0.95
C ILE A 192 -11.04 8.03 0.05
N GLN A 193 -9.93 7.63 -0.55
CA GLN A 193 -9.74 6.32 -1.16
C GLN A 193 -9.40 5.31 -0.06
N THR A 194 -10.25 4.29 0.14
CA THR A 194 -9.94 3.17 1.05
C THR A 194 -9.33 2.04 0.23
N LEU A 195 -8.11 1.64 0.57
CA LEU A 195 -7.39 0.57 -0.08
C LEU A 195 -7.87 -0.80 0.44
N TYR A 196 -7.47 -1.88 -0.25
CA TYR A 196 -7.94 -3.24 0.01
C TYR A 196 -7.67 -3.73 1.45
N ASP A 197 -6.57 -3.30 2.05
CA ASP A 197 -6.20 -3.62 3.44
C ASP A 197 -6.92 -2.75 4.49
N GLY A 198 -7.79 -1.82 4.04
CA GLY A 198 -8.50 -0.86 4.88
C GLY A 198 -7.73 0.42 5.18
N SER A 199 -6.49 0.56 4.70
CA SER A 199 -5.76 1.83 4.78
C SER A 199 -6.45 2.90 3.94
N GLN A 200 -6.22 4.17 4.28
CA GLN A 200 -6.95 5.30 3.70
C GLN A 200 -5.99 6.37 3.19
N VAL A 201 -6.22 6.82 1.97
CA VAL A 201 -5.49 7.92 1.32
C VAL A 201 -6.50 9.01 0.97
N ASP A 202 -6.23 10.26 1.37
CA ASP A 202 -7.02 11.39 0.90
C ASP A 202 -6.49 11.82 -0.49
N ILE A 203 -7.25 11.51 -1.52
CA ILE A 203 -7.00 11.94 -2.90
C ILE A 203 -7.79 13.22 -3.25
N GLY A 204 -8.37 13.89 -2.25
CA GLY A 204 -9.01 15.19 -2.39
C GLY A 204 -7.99 16.33 -2.48
N PHE A 205 -8.50 17.55 -2.68
CA PHE A 205 -7.66 18.75 -2.77
C PHE A 205 -6.80 18.98 -1.52
N GLY A 206 -7.35 18.73 -0.33
CA GLY A 206 -6.64 18.82 0.94
C GLY A 206 -5.48 17.83 1.02
N GLY A 207 -5.76 16.56 0.73
CA GLY A 207 -4.76 15.50 0.59
C GLY A 207 -3.65 15.86 -0.40
N LEU A 208 -3.98 16.28 -1.62
CA LEU A 208 -3.02 16.66 -2.68
C LEU A 208 -2.13 17.85 -2.31
N LEU A 209 -2.64 18.81 -1.52
CA LEU A 209 -1.82 19.92 -0.99
C LEU A 209 -1.01 19.52 0.26
N ASN A 210 -1.41 18.47 0.97
CA ASN A 210 -0.62 17.92 2.07
C ASN A 210 0.49 16.99 1.55
N ALA A 211 0.25 16.29 0.44
CA ALA A 211 1.22 15.59 -0.38
C ALA A 211 0.59 15.31 -1.76
N PRO A 212 1.19 15.72 -2.88
CA PRO A 212 2.58 16.17 -3.07
C PRO A 212 2.80 17.70 -2.90
N GLY A 213 1.79 18.46 -2.45
CA GLY A 213 1.94 19.90 -2.18
C GLY A 213 1.45 20.83 -3.29
N TYR A 214 0.95 20.26 -4.39
CA TYR A 214 0.45 21.01 -5.54
C TYR A 214 -0.78 20.35 -6.18
N TYR A 215 -1.58 21.15 -6.90
CA TYR A 215 -2.71 20.68 -7.71
C TYR A 215 -2.92 21.60 -8.93
N PHE A 216 -3.17 21.04 -10.10
CA PHE A 216 -3.40 21.85 -11.30
C PHE A 216 -4.69 22.66 -11.19
N SER A 217 -4.63 23.96 -11.48
CA SER A 217 -5.80 24.83 -11.30
C SER A 217 -6.78 24.81 -12.47
N GLY A 218 -6.37 24.31 -13.64
CA GLY A 218 -7.15 24.41 -14.88
C GLY A 218 -7.07 25.77 -15.59
N TYR A 219 -6.26 26.71 -15.08
CA TYR A 219 -6.19 28.08 -15.60
C TYR A 219 -4.79 28.45 -16.10
N GLU A 220 -4.73 29.26 -17.15
CA GLU A 220 -3.51 29.94 -17.62
C GLU A 220 -3.46 31.43 -17.24
N GLY A 221 -4.57 31.98 -16.72
CA GLY A 221 -4.67 33.34 -16.18
C GLY A 221 -5.66 33.45 -15.00
N VAL A 222 -5.26 34.12 -13.90
CA VAL A 222 -6.02 34.09 -12.62
C VAL A 222 -6.25 35.45 -11.96
N SER A 223 -6.37 36.51 -12.76
CA SER A 223 -6.67 37.85 -12.23
C SER A 223 -8.03 37.88 -11.52
N SER A 224 -8.15 38.62 -10.41
CA SER A 224 -9.41 38.71 -9.67
C SER A 224 -10.54 39.22 -10.57
N GLY A 225 -11.63 38.46 -10.66
CA GLY A 225 -12.76 38.74 -11.54
C GLY A 225 -12.53 38.42 -13.03
N SER A 226 -11.41 37.80 -13.38
CA SER A 226 -11.06 37.39 -14.74
C SER A 226 -10.18 36.13 -14.73
N LEU A 227 -10.81 34.97 -14.80
CA LEU A 227 -10.15 33.67 -14.91
C LEU A 227 -10.09 33.26 -16.40
N ASN A 228 -8.92 32.86 -16.89
CA ASN A 228 -8.76 32.28 -18.22
C ASN A 228 -8.39 30.80 -18.10
N THR A 229 -9.25 29.94 -18.63
CA THR A 229 -9.06 28.49 -18.65
C THR A 229 -7.90 28.14 -19.57
N ALA A 230 -7.09 27.16 -19.17
CA ALA A 230 -6.00 26.69 -20.02
C ALA A 230 -6.53 26.01 -21.29
N GLU A 231 -5.79 26.14 -22.38
CA GLU A 231 -6.09 25.54 -23.66
C GLU A 231 -5.06 24.46 -24.03
N ASP A 232 -5.45 23.55 -24.94
CA ASP A 232 -4.56 22.50 -25.42
C ASP A 232 -3.29 23.10 -26.05
N GLY A 233 -2.12 22.66 -25.55
CA GLY A 233 -0.81 23.13 -25.99
C GLY A 233 -0.27 24.36 -25.27
N ASP A 234 -0.97 24.89 -24.26
CA ASP A 234 -0.43 25.95 -23.40
C ASP A 234 0.83 25.48 -22.66
N GLN A 235 1.78 26.40 -22.45
CA GLN A 235 3.08 26.11 -21.81
C GLN A 235 3.32 26.85 -20.49
N ASP A 236 2.41 27.75 -20.11
CA ASP A 236 2.53 28.53 -18.89
C ASP A 236 1.19 28.54 -18.14
N ILE A 237 1.05 27.66 -17.16
CA ILE A 237 -0.22 27.39 -16.47
C ILE A 237 -0.09 27.56 -14.95
N TYR A 238 -1.22 27.71 -14.26
CA TYR A 238 -1.25 27.91 -12.82
C TYR A 238 -1.51 26.63 -12.04
N PHE A 239 -0.77 26.45 -10.96
CA PHE A 239 -1.00 25.41 -9.95
C PHE A 239 -1.36 26.05 -8.62
N PHE A 240 -2.25 25.41 -7.88
CA PHE A 240 -2.35 25.61 -6.43
C PHE A 240 -1.13 24.96 -5.79
N VAL A 241 -0.44 25.69 -4.92
CA VAL A 241 0.75 25.20 -4.20
C VAL A 241 0.71 25.66 -2.75
N THR A 242 1.24 24.87 -1.83
CA THR A 242 1.45 25.34 -0.46
C THR A 242 2.68 26.24 -0.37
N GLY A 243 2.71 27.13 0.62
CA GLY A 243 3.90 27.91 0.92
C GLY A 243 5.09 27.02 1.28
N ASN A 244 4.84 25.90 1.96
CA ASN A 244 5.87 24.92 2.29
C ASN A 244 6.45 24.26 1.03
N TRP A 245 5.62 23.93 0.04
CA TRP A 245 6.06 23.43 -1.25
C TRP A 245 6.89 24.46 -2.02
N ALA A 246 6.48 25.74 -1.99
CA ALA A 246 7.30 26.81 -2.58
C ALA A 246 8.66 26.96 -1.87
N ASN A 247 8.73 26.73 -0.55
CA ASN A 247 9.99 26.70 0.19
C ASN A 247 10.85 25.48 -0.19
N MET A 248 10.24 24.32 -0.47
CA MET A 248 10.94 23.15 -1.00
C MET A 248 11.58 23.44 -2.36
N GLN A 249 10.90 24.16 -3.25
CA GLN A 249 11.51 24.61 -4.51
C GLN A 249 12.72 25.52 -4.30
N ALA A 250 12.74 26.32 -3.23
CA ALA A 250 13.92 27.11 -2.87
C ALA A 250 15.08 26.22 -2.37
N MET A 251 14.77 25.18 -1.59
CA MET A 251 15.72 24.21 -1.07
C MET A 251 16.46 23.46 -2.18
N TYR A 252 15.81 23.16 -3.32
CA TYR A 252 16.47 22.55 -4.46
C TYR A 252 17.66 23.35 -5.02
N ASN A 253 17.74 24.66 -4.76
CA ASN A 253 18.83 25.50 -5.23
C ASN A 253 20.11 25.37 -4.38
N LEU A 254 20.08 24.64 -3.27
CA LEU A 254 21.25 24.46 -2.42
C LEU A 254 22.12 23.31 -2.93
N HIS A 255 23.33 23.63 -3.40
CA HIS A 255 24.28 22.67 -3.95
C HIS A 255 25.65 22.77 -3.29
N TYR A 256 26.46 21.71 -3.39
CA TYR A 256 27.84 21.73 -2.92
C TYR A 256 28.77 22.54 -3.85
N THR A 257 29.73 23.31 -3.31
CA THR A 257 30.77 24.05 -4.07
C THR A 257 32.14 23.35 -4.09
N THR A 258 32.31 22.34 -3.25
CA THR A 258 33.58 21.64 -3.07
C THR A 258 33.34 20.15 -3.09
N ASN A 259 34.31 19.39 -3.61
CA ASN A 259 34.31 17.94 -3.44
C ASN A 259 34.55 17.63 -1.96
N ASN A 260 33.50 17.13 -1.28
CA ASN A 260 33.47 16.56 0.06
C ASN A 260 34.12 17.36 1.22
N PRO A 261 33.31 18.07 2.01
CA PRO A 261 33.63 18.34 3.40
C PRO A 261 32.53 17.79 4.32
N GLY A 262 32.10 16.54 4.12
CA GLY A 262 31.13 15.88 4.99
C GLY A 262 29.68 16.29 4.69
N PRO A 263 28.75 15.33 4.58
CA PRO A 263 28.93 13.87 4.69
C PRO A 263 29.60 13.24 3.46
N SER A 264 30.15 12.03 3.63
CA SER A 264 30.89 11.33 2.58
C SER A 264 29.98 10.95 1.41
N GLY A 265 30.41 11.26 0.18
CA GLY A 265 29.70 10.87 -1.05
C GLY A 265 29.26 12.05 -1.91
N ALA A 266 29.20 13.26 -1.33
CA ALA A 266 28.87 14.49 -2.07
C ALA A 266 30.06 15.03 -2.87
N SER A 267 29.77 15.46 -4.10
CA SER A 267 30.66 16.08 -5.07
C SER A 267 30.25 17.53 -5.33
N ASN A 268 31.18 18.32 -5.87
CA ASN A 268 30.87 19.68 -6.31
C ASN A 268 29.73 19.68 -7.34
N GLY A 269 28.67 20.44 -7.07
CA GLY A 269 27.46 20.51 -7.88
C GLY A 269 26.34 19.59 -7.42
N ASP A 270 26.56 18.69 -6.47
CA ASP A 270 25.50 17.84 -5.96
C ASP A 270 24.51 18.64 -5.10
N PRO A 271 23.20 18.32 -5.12
CA PRO A 271 22.22 19.02 -4.31
C PRO A 271 22.34 18.60 -2.84
N ALA A 272 22.31 19.56 -1.91
CA ALA A 272 22.60 19.34 -0.49
C ALA A 272 21.60 18.41 0.21
N TRP A 273 20.32 18.48 -0.18
CA TRP A 273 19.22 17.75 0.47
C TRP A 273 19.33 16.23 0.39
N LYS A 274 20.07 15.70 -0.58
CA LYS A 274 20.31 14.26 -0.73
C LYS A 274 21.33 13.71 0.27
N TYR A 275 22.09 14.57 0.92
CA TYR A 275 23.23 14.19 1.73
C TYR A 275 23.13 14.70 3.17
N GLU A 276 22.52 15.87 3.38
CA GLU A 276 22.49 16.51 4.69
C GLU A 276 21.29 16.06 5.53
N LEU A 277 21.60 15.42 6.66
CA LEU A 277 20.62 15.09 7.69
C LEU A 277 20.22 16.35 8.46
N VAL A 278 18.93 16.64 8.49
CA VAL A 278 18.37 17.79 9.21
C VAL A 278 17.79 17.30 10.53
N PRO A 279 18.17 17.90 11.69
CA PRO A 279 17.59 17.52 12.98
C PRO A 279 16.07 17.61 12.97
N GLN A 280 15.41 16.57 13.47
CA GLN A 280 13.95 16.53 13.59
C GLN A 280 13.53 16.28 15.04
N THR A 281 12.32 16.73 15.36
CA THR A 281 11.64 16.36 16.60
C THR A 281 10.50 15.42 16.28
N SER A 282 10.00 14.65 17.24
CA SER A 282 8.89 13.75 16.95
C SER A 282 7.60 14.47 16.51
N GLY A 283 7.43 15.74 16.87
CA GLY A 283 6.30 16.57 16.43
C GLY A 283 6.26 16.88 14.93
N SER A 284 7.33 16.59 14.20
CA SER A 284 7.43 16.79 12.74
C SER A 284 7.49 15.47 11.96
N TRP A 285 7.24 14.33 12.62
CA TRP A 285 7.10 13.04 11.95
C TRP A 285 5.75 12.94 11.27
N SER A 286 5.72 12.25 10.13
CA SER A 286 4.50 12.00 9.38
C SER A 286 3.53 11.14 10.19
N GLU A 287 2.29 11.64 10.34
CA GLU A 287 1.22 10.96 11.07
C GLU A 287 0.41 10.08 10.13
N LEU A 288 0.09 8.88 10.58
CA LEU A 288 -0.75 7.90 9.89
C LEU A 288 -1.98 7.61 10.73
N THR A 289 -3.15 7.61 10.07
CA THR A 289 -4.38 7.15 10.72
C THR A 289 -4.23 5.67 11.06
N HIS A 290 -4.71 5.31 12.23
CA HIS A 290 -4.77 3.93 12.71
C HIS A 290 -6.11 3.69 13.39
N SER A 291 -6.54 2.45 13.50
CA SER A 291 -7.80 2.14 14.18
C SER A 291 -7.62 0.89 15.04
N LEU A 292 -7.25 1.11 16.30
CA LEU A 292 -7.17 0.05 17.30
C LEU A 292 -7.93 0.47 18.55
N LYS A 293 -8.84 -0.38 19.00
CA LYS A 293 -9.58 -0.17 20.24
C LYS A 293 -9.51 -1.41 21.11
N TYR A 294 -9.12 -1.24 22.37
CA TYR A 294 -9.04 -2.34 23.32
C TYR A 294 -9.66 -1.98 24.67
N PRO A 295 -10.66 -2.75 25.16
CA PRO A 295 -11.34 -3.82 24.46
C PRO A 295 -12.20 -3.27 23.32
N ALA A 296 -12.48 -4.08 22.29
CA ALA A 296 -13.26 -3.64 21.13
C ALA A 296 -14.66 -3.08 21.52
N SER A 297 -15.26 -3.60 22.59
CA SER A 297 -16.49 -3.08 23.17
C SER A 297 -16.55 -3.28 24.69
N GLY A 298 -17.36 -2.44 25.35
CA GLY A 298 -17.57 -2.51 26.80
C GLY A 298 -16.36 -2.09 27.64
N GLN A 299 -16.38 -2.46 28.91
CA GLN A 299 -15.26 -2.29 29.84
C GLN A 299 -14.34 -3.51 29.81
N TYR A 300 -13.05 -3.33 30.10
CA TYR A 300 -12.12 -4.46 30.17
C TYR A 300 -12.43 -5.35 31.39
N ALA A 301 -12.07 -6.63 31.31
CA ALA A 301 -12.25 -7.57 32.41
C ALA A 301 -11.22 -7.34 33.54
N ASN A 302 -11.55 -7.75 34.76
CA ASN A 302 -10.58 -7.85 35.85
C ASN A 302 -9.60 -9.02 35.61
N ARG A 303 -8.41 -8.94 36.21
CA ARG A 303 -7.34 -9.96 36.25
C ARG A 303 -6.72 -10.27 34.89
N LEU A 304 -6.72 -9.29 33.99
CA LEU A 304 -6.05 -9.42 32.70
C LEU A 304 -4.54 -9.38 32.91
N ARG A 305 -3.83 -10.23 32.17
CA ARG A 305 -2.37 -10.25 32.09
C ARG A 305 -1.93 -9.71 30.74
N THR A 306 -0.77 -9.07 30.69
CA THR A 306 -0.25 -8.45 29.47
C THR A 306 -0.13 -9.41 28.29
N ASN A 307 0.18 -10.69 28.53
CA ASN A 307 0.26 -11.69 27.48
C ASN A 307 -1.10 -12.13 26.90
N GLN A 308 -2.21 -11.75 27.53
CA GLN A 308 -3.58 -12.05 27.07
C GLN A 308 -4.20 -10.90 26.27
N THR A 309 -3.64 -9.69 26.41
CA THR A 309 -4.22 -8.44 25.90
C THR A 309 -3.35 -7.78 24.85
N MET A 310 -2.19 -8.37 24.55
CA MET A 310 -1.18 -7.84 23.65
C MET A 310 -1.77 -7.53 22.27
N GLN A 311 -1.72 -6.26 21.90
CA GLN A 311 -1.90 -5.77 20.55
C GLN A 311 -0.53 -5.45 19.97
N THR A 312 -0.35 -5.68 18.68
CA THR A 312 0.91 -5.39 17.98
C THR A 312 0.60 -4.42 16.85
N ILE A 313 1.33 -3.32 16.79
CA ILE A 313 1.37 -2.43 15.63
C ILE A 313 2.79 -2.48 15.11
N THR A 314 2.94 -2.78 13.83
CA THR A 314 4.23 -2.88 13.16
C THR A 314 4.18 -1.97 11.94
N HIS A 315 5.17 -1.08 11.84
CA HIS A 315 5.40 -0.22 10.67
C HIS A 315 6.82 -0.47 10.17
N PRO A 316 7.02 -1.53 9.37
CA PRO A 316 8.35 -2.01 9.03
C PRO A 316 9.21 -0.97 8.31
N GLY A 317 10.50 -1.04 8.59
CA GLY A 317 11.48 -0.08 8.08
C GLY A 317 11.55 1.22 8.87
N ALA A 318 10.57 1.53 9.74
CA ALA A 318 10.73 2.61 10.71
C ALA A 318 11.86 2.28 11.69
N THR A 319 12.67 3.28 12.03
CA THR A 319 13.62 3.17 13.14
C THR A 319 13.01 3.62 14.45
N GLN A 320 11.95 4.43 14.38
CA GLN A 320 11.22 4.92 15.56
C GLN A 320 9.72 5.03 15.30
N ILE A 321 8.91 4.70 16.32
CA ILE A 321 7.44 4.78 16.29
C ILE A 321 6.91 5.47 17.55
N GLN A 322 5.82 6.22 17.41
CA GLN A 322 4.92 6.59 18.50
C GLN A 322 3.48 6.26 18.13
N VAL A 323 2.67 5.95 19.15
CA VAL A 323 1.22 5.71 19.01
C VAL A 323 0.45 6.82 19.71
N HIS A 324 -0.63 7.30 19.10
CA HIS A 324 -1.48 8.34 19.66
C HIS A 324 -2.70 7.72 20.31
N PHE A 325 -2.98 8.10 21.56
CA PHE A 325 -4.17 7.72 22.30
C PHE A 325 -5.24 8.80 22.18
N SER A 326 -6.30 8.55 21.40
CA SER A 326 -7.49 9.43 21.35
C SER A 326 -8.41 9.24 22.55
N ALA A 327 -8.37 8.06 23.17
CA ALA A 327 -9.11 7.78 24.40
C ALA A 327 -8.30 6.84 25.31
N PHE A 328 -8.37 7.10 26.61
CA PHE A 328 -7.67 6.33 27.63
C PHE A 328 -8.48 6.38 28.93
N ASP A 329 -8.85 5.21 29.45
CA ASP A 329 -9.59 5.05 30.70
C ASP A 329 -9.20 3.72 31.36
N VAL A 330 -8.22 3.80 32.26
CA VAL A 330 -7.63 2.67 32.99
C VAL A 330 -7.40 3.07 34.44
N GLU A 331 -7.84 2.26 35.40
CA GLU A 331 -7.75 2.60 36.84
C GLU A 331 -6.32 2.97 37.26
N GLY A 332 -6.15 4.18 37.80
CA GLY A 332 -4.90 4.64 38.41
C GLY A 332 -4.87 4.44 39.93
N ASP A 333 -3.67 4.37 40.50
CA ASP A 333 -3.45 4.19 41.94
C ASP A 333 -3.27 5.50 42.74
N GLY A 334 -3.49 6.64 42.08
CA GLY A 334 -3.31 7.99 42.61
C GLY A 334 -1.88 8.51 42.49
N ASN A 335 -0.99 7.84 41.74
CA ASN A 335 0.42 8.19 41.64
C ASN A 335 1.01 7.84 40.26
N SER A 336 1.41 8.87 39.52
CA SER A 336 1.95 8.84 38.15
C SER A 336 3.29 8.10 37.96
N SER A 337 3.78 7.39 38.97
CA SER A 337 5.05 6.65 38.94
C SER A 337 4.93 5.25 39.56
N THR A 338 3.72 4.83 39.92
CA THR A 338 3.41 3.48 40.38
C THR A 338 2.32 2.88 39.51
N TRP A 339 2.23 1.55 39.49
CA TRP A 339 1.26 0.80 38.65
C TRP A 339 0.71 -0.36 39.48
N ASN A 340 0.17 -0.04 40.65
CA ASN A 340 -0.30 -1.04 41.61
C ASN A 340 -1.68 -1.61 41.28
N TYR A 341 -2.46 -0.89 40.47
CA TYR A 341 -3.78 -1.29 39.97
C TYR A 341 -3.68 -1.68 38.50
N ASP A 342 -4.53 -1.09 37.67
CA ASP A 342 -4.55 -1.35 36.23
C ASP A 342 -3.50 -0.51 35.51
N TYR A 343 -3.00 -0.99 34.38
CA TYR A 343 -2.11 -0.20 33.54
C TYR A 343 -2.06 -0.73 32.11
N VAL A 344 -1.65 0.13 31.19
CA VAL A 344 -1.24 -0.23 29.84
C VAL A 344 0.28 -0.17 29.77
N ALA A 345 0.92 -1.27 29.38
CA ALA A 345 2.36 -1.33 29.12
C ALA A 345 2.64 -1.27 27.62
N ILE A 346 3.67 -0.51 27.27
CA ILE A 346 4.21 -0.39 25.91
C ILE A 346 5.55 -1.11 25.86
N TYR A 347 5.74 -1.94 24.85
CA TYR A 347 6.97 -2.68 24.57
C TYR A 347 7.44 -2.41 23.14
N ASP A 348 8.73 -2.58 22.90
CA ASP A 348 9.29 -2.67 21.55
C ASP A 348 9.04 -4.07 20.93
N GLY A 349 9.46 -4.26 19.68
CA GLY A 349 9.37 -5.50 18.92
C GLY A 349 10.10 -6.66 19.60
N SER A 350 11.23 -6.37 20.25
CA SER A 350 11.99 -7.35 21.05
C SER A 350 11.27 -7.80 22.34
N GLY A 351 10.24 -7.05 22.78
CA GLY A 351 9.51 -7.29 24.02
C GLY A 351 10.10 -6.58 25.24
N THR A 352 10.98 -5.60 25.05
CA THR A 352 11.50 -4.74 26.11
C THR A 352 10.48 -3.66 26.44
N GLN A 353 10.16 -3.48 27.73
CA GLN A 353 9.17 -2.49 28.16
C GLN A 353 9.74 -1.07 28.03
N VAL A 354 9.05 -0.23 27.25
CA VAL A 354 9.42 1.17 26.99
C VAL A 354 8.71 2.11 27.97
N ALA A 355 7.40 1.93 28.19
CA ALA A 355 6.58 2.81 29.02
C ALA A 355 5.41 2.07 29.69
N LYS A 356 4.81 2.72 30.69
CA LYS A 356 3.55 2.30 31.30
C LYS A 356 2.66 3.51 31.58
N TYR A 357 1.36 3.31 31.40
CA TYR A 357 0.33 4.34 31.54
C TYR A 357 -0.87 3.84 32.35
N ASP A 358 -1.46 4.72 33.13
CA ASP A 358 -2.77 4.60 33.78
C ASP A 358 -3.45 6.00 33.81
N ASN A 359 -4.59 6.15 34.47
CA ASN A 359 -5.29 7.44 34.53
C ASN A 359 -4.52 8.52 35.32
N ASP A 360 -3.47 8.19 36.09
CA ASP A 360 -2.64 9.17 36.81
C ASP A 360 -1.53 9.77 35.94
N ASN A 361 -1.10 9.06 34.90
CA ASN A 361 -0.13 9.54 33.90
C ASN A 361 -0.63 9.38 32.45
N SER A 362 -1.94 9.47 32.25
CA SER A 362 -2.58 9.22 30.96
C SER A 362 -1.93 10.02 29.81
N PRO A 363 -1.63 9.38 28.67
CA PRO A 363 -1.16 10.09 27.47
C PRO A 363 -2.12 11.20 27.02
N THR A 364 -3.44 11.00 27.23
CA THR A 364 -4.48 11.98 26.86
C THR A 364 -4.48 13.25 27.72
N ASN A 365 -3.72 13.29 28.83
CA ASN A 365 -3.51 14.52 29.59
C ASN A 365 -2.52 15.47 28.89
N GLY A 366 -1.72 14.95 27.94
CA GLY A 366 -0.76 15.70 27.14
C GLY A 366 -1.21 15.86 25.69
N ASP A 367 -0.32 15.53 24.76
CA ASP A 367 -0.55 15.54 23.32
C ASP A 367 -1.10 14.19 22.79
N GLY A 368 -1.43 13.25 23.68
CA GLY A 368 -1.93 11.92 23.32
C GLY A 368 -0.84 10.94 22.88
N TRP A 369 0.39 11.37 22.62
CA TRP A 369 1.44 10.51 22.07
C TRP A 369 2.15 9.67 23.14
N SER A 370 2.47 8.42 22.81
CA SER A 370 3.30 7.55 23.64
C SER A 370 4.75 8.04 23.73
N ALA A 371 5.57 7.46 24.61
CA ALA A 371 7.02 7.58 24.49
C ALA A 371 7.51 7.01 23.15
N THR A 372 8.64 7.49 22.65
CA THR A 372 9.27 6.97 21.42
C THR A 372 9.76 5.54 21.62
N ILE A 373 9.32 4.64 20.75
CA ILE A 373 9.80 3.27 20.63
C ILE A 373 10.88 3.26 19.54
N ASN A 374 12.09 2.78 19.84
CA ASN A 374 13.21 2.70 18.87
C ASN A 374 13.22 1.33 18.17
N ASP A 375 12.12 1.02 17.52
CA ASP A 375 11.86 -0.26 16.84
C ASP A 375 10.77 0.00 15.80
N ASP A 376 10.70 -0.85 14.78
CA ASP A 376 9.65 -0.82 13.76
C ASP A 376 8.33 -1.44 14.26
N THR A 377 8.36 -1.98 15.48
CA THR A 377 7.24 -2.68 16.09
C THR A 377 6.99 -2.18 17.50
N VAL A 378 5.74 -1.88 17.81
CA VAL A 378 5.24 -1.55 19.14
C VAL A 378 4.22 -2.60 19.59
N LYS A 379 4.34 -3.05 20.84
CA LYS A 379 3.38 -3.95 21.47
C LYS A 379 2.72 -3.27 22.65
N ILE A 380 1.40 -3.33 22.73
CA ILE A 380 0.57 -2.60 23.69
C ILE A 380 -0.26 -3.61 24.46
N ALA A 381 -0.17 -3.61 25.79
CA ALA A 381 -0.88 -4.59 26.60
C ALA A 381 -1.49 -3.99 27.87
N LEU A 382 -2.78 -4.23 28.07
CA LEU A 382 -3.49 -3.87 29.30
C LEU A 382 -3.35 -4.99 30.34
N ALA A 383 -3.00 -4.63 31.57
CA ALA A 383 -3.09 -5.50 32.74
C ALA A 383 -4.11 -4.92 33.72
N SER A 384 -4.87 -5.79 34.38
CA SER A 384 -5.85 -5.37 35.38
C SER A 384 -5.83 -6.19 36.65
N ASP A 385 -6.28 -5.58 37.74
CA ASP A 385 -6.27 -6.13 39.08
C ASP A 385 -7.57 -6.91 39.39
N ARG A 386 -8.06 -6.96 40.64
CA ARG A 386 -9.27 -7.72 41.00
C ARG A 386 -10.57 -6.93 40.90
N SER A 387 -10.54 -5.61 40.75
CA SER A 387 -11.73 -4.77 40.84
C SER A 387 -11.52 -3.42 40.15
N VAL A 388 -12.64 -2.76 39.82
CA VAL A 388 -12.64 -1.47 39.09
C VAL A 388 -12.14 -1.66 37.66
N THR A 389 -12.93 -1.19 36.71
CA THR A 389 -12.66 -1.39 35.30
C THR A 389 -13.06 -0.12 34.57
N GLY A 390 -12.24 0.28 33.60
CA GLY A 390 -12.53 1.36 32.66
C GLY A 390 -12.84 0.84 31.25
N TYR A 391 -12.87 1.76 30.30
CA TYR A 391 -13.10 1.49 28.88
C TYR A 391 -11.82 1.18 28.08
N GLY A 392 -10.65 1.14 28.73
CA GLY A 392 -9.39 0.76 28.11
C GLY A 392 -8.78 1.89 27.29
N TYR A 393 -8.43 1.65 26.03
CA TYR A 393 -7.79 2.64 25.18
C TYR A 393 -8.22 2.57 23.72
N THR A 394 -8.07 3.69 23.02
CA THR A 394 -8.21 3.80 21.56
C THR A 394 -6.96 4.46 20.98
N ILE A 395 -6.35 3.79 20.00
CA ILE A 395 -5.29 4.34 19.15
C ILE A 395 -5.92 4.72 17.81
N ASP A 396 -5.83 5.99 17.47
CA ASP A 396 -6.36 6.59 16.24
C ASP A 396 -5.25 6.99 15.27
N LYS A 397 -3.99 7.10 15.72
CA LYS A 397 -2.85 7.43 14.87
C LYS A 397 -1.56 6.75 15.32
N ILE A 398 -0.63 6.62 14.38
CA ILE A 398 0.80 6.40 14.64
C ILE A 398 1.62 7.50 13.96
N ARG A 399 2.85 7.71 14.39
CA ARG A 399 3.84 8.50 13.62
C ARG A 399 5.18 7.81 13.67
N VAL A 400 5.93 7.90 12.57
CA VAL A 400 7.14 7.11 12.36
C VAL A 400 8.30 7.97 11.90
N SER A 401 9.51 7.55 12.20
CA SER A 401 10.73 8.07 11.59
C SER A 401 11.56 6.94 11.02
N TYR A 402 12.18 7.21 9.88
CA TYR A 402 13.13 6.32 9.23
C TYR A 402 14.57 6.61 9.64
N GLU A 403 14.84 7.77 10.23
CA GLU A 403 16.16 8.18 10.72
C GLU A 403 16.07 8.66 12.18
N SER A 404 16.97 8.20 13.05
CA SER A 404 16.86 8.47 14.49
C SER A 404 17.13 9.95 14.81
N GLY A 405 16.07 10.70 15.13
CA GLY A 405 16.13 12.13 15.48
C GLY A 405 16.58 13.07 14.36
N SER A 406 16.60 12.61 13.11
CA SER A 406 16.99 13.39 11.94
C SER A 406 16.08 13.05 10.76
N TYR A 407 16.13 13.85 9.70
CA TYR A 407 15.45 13.62 8.43
C TYR A 407 16.44 13.77 7.30
N LEU A 408 16.42 12.79 6.39
CA LEU A 408 17.02 12.90 5.08
C LEU A 408 15.89 12.89 4.07
N MET A 409 15.82 13.94 3.25
CA MET A 409 14.86 13.96 2.17
C MET A 409 15.24 12.92 1.13
N GLN A 410 14.33 11.99 0.84
CA GLN A 410 14.55 10.93 -0.14
C GLN A 410 14.01 11.34 -1.51
N ASN A 411 14.65 10.83 -2.58
CA ASN A 411 14.06 10.91 -3.92
C ASN A 411 12.96 9.85 -4.08
N ARG A 412 12.15 9.99 -5.15
CA ARG A 412 11.04 9.08 -5.43
C ARG A 412 11.50 7.63 -5.60
N LEU A 413 12.62 7.39 -6.30
CA LEU A 413 13.12 6.03 -6.53
C LEU A 413 13.54 5.33 -5.24
N ASP A 414 14.24 6.00 -4.34
CA ASP A 414 14.67 5.43 -3.06
C ASP A 414 13.46 5.07 -2.19
N VAL A 415 12.43 5.92 -2.17
CA VAL A 415 11.16 5.62 -1.50
C VAL A 415 10.46 4.41 -2.14
N ALA A 416 10.42 4.33 -3.47
CA ALA A 416 9.83 3.20 -4.19
C ALA A 416 10.59 1.89 -3.96
N LYS A 417 11.93 1.93 -3.92
CA LYS A 417 12.79 0.78 -3.60
C LYS A 417 12.51 0.28 -2.20
N ASP A 418 12.47 1.18 -1.21
CA ASP A 418 12.18 0.82 0.18
C ASP A 418 10.80 0.17 0.32
N ALA A 419 9.77 0.77 -0.28
CA ALA A 419 8.40 0.26 -0.24
C ALA A 419 8.27 -1.12 -0.90
N LEU A 420 8.88 -1.27 -2.09
CA LEU A 420 8.87 -2.52 -2.84
C LEU A 420 9.55 -3.66 -2.09
N LEU A 421 10.75 -3.43 -1.56
CA LEU A 421 11.51 -4.45 -0.83
C LEU A 421 10.77 -4.90 0.43
N TYR A 422 10.10 -3.96 1.10
CA TYR A 422 9.24 -4.28 2.23
C TYR A 422 8.11 -5.25 1.84
N VAL A 423 7.33 -4.93 0.80
CA VAL A 423 6.21 -5.78 0.38
C VAL A 423 6.68 -7.15 -0.12
N ILE A 424 7.79 -7.21 -0.86
CA ILE A 424 8.37 -8.49 -1.29
C ILE A 424 8.75 -9.37 -0.08
N ASP A 425 9.26 -8.77 1.00
CA ASP A 425 9.61 -9.50 2.21
C ASP A 425 8.37 -10.01 2.96
N GLU A 426 7.34 -9.17 3.09
CA GLU A 426 6.11 -9.47 3.84
C GLU A 426 5.25 -10.55 3.15
N PHE A 427 5.32 -10.63 1.82
CA PHE A 427 4.64 -11.65 1.01
C PHE A 427 5.52 -12.87 0.70
N HIS A 428 6.55 -13.14 1.52
CA HIS A 428 7.35 -14.36 1.45
C HIS A 428 6.45 -15.60 1.37
N GLY A 429 6.58 -16.35 0.28
CA GLY A 429 5.87 -17.61 0.12
C GLY A 429 4.43 -17.48 -0.37
N LYS A 430 3.94 -16.25 -0.62
CA LYS A 430 2.55 -15.99 -1.03
C LYS A 430 2.43 -15.62 -2.52
N MET A 431 3.45 -14.98 -3.08
CA MET A 431 3.47 -14.51 -4.48
C MET A 431 4.68 -15.02 -5.25
N ASN A 432 4.54 -15.16 -6.57
CA ASN A 432 5.67 -15.39 -7.48
C ASN A 432 6.01 -14.08 -8.19
N TRP A 433 7.18 -13.52 -7.86
CA TRP A 433 7.59 -12.20 -8.31
C TRP A 433 8.49 -12.25 -9.54
N GLY A 434 8.25 -11.35 -10.48
CA GLY A 434 9.19 -10.90 -11.49
C GLY A 434 9.54 -9.43 -11.27
N PHE A 435 10.69 -8.99 -11.77
CA PHE A 435 11.15 -7.60 -11.62
C PHE A 435 11.72 -7.08 -12.93
N ALA A 436 11.25 -5.90 -13.32
CA ALA A 436 11.65 -5.17 -14.51
C ALA A 436 11.78 -3.67 -14.21
N THR A 437 12.62 -3.00 -14.97
CA THR A 437 12.80 -1.54 -14.95
C THR A 437 12.92 -1.02 -16.37
N PHE A 438 12.83 0.30 -16.58
CA PHE A 438 13.11 0.86 -17.90
C PHE A 438 14.54 0.59 -18.34
N GLN A 439 14.69 0.40 -19.65
CA GLN A 439 15.94 0.16 -20.35
C GLN A 439 16.29 1.36 -21.21
N TYR A 440 17.60 1.61 -21.32
CA TYR A 440 18.11 2.71 -22.12
C TYR A 440 19.17 2.23 -23.11
N LEU A 441 19.06 2.69 -24.36
CA LEU A 441 20.12 2.57 -25.35
C LEU A 441 20.91 3.89 -25.39
N GLY A 442 22.00 3.93 -24.63
CA GLY A 442 22.70 5.20 -24.39
C GLY A 442 21.90 6.05 -23.41
N THR A 443 21.32 7.14 -23.89
CA THR A 443 20.49 8.07 -23.09
C THR A 443 19.02 8.10 -23.52
N SER A 444 18.63 7.26 -24.47
CA SER A 444 17.26 7.18 -24.98
C SER A 444 16.56 5.96 -24.40
N GLY A 445 15.29 6.12 -24.03
CA GLY A 445 14.41 5.01 -23.68
C GLY A 445 14.39 3.92 -24.76
N ASN A 446 14.26 2.66 -24.33
CA ASN A 446 14.22 1.49 -25.21
C ASN A 446 13.49 0.33 -24.52
N GLY A 447 12.26 0.57 -24.04
CA GLY A 447 11.44 -0.38 -23.32
C GLY A 447 11.95 -0.75 -21.93
N ALA A 448 11.92 -2.03 -21.58
CA ALA A 448 12.24 -2.55 -20.24
C ALA A 448 13.29 -3.66 -20.25
N THR A 449 14.09 -3.71 -19.19
CA THR A 449 14.97 -4.84 -18.88
C THR A 449 14.30 -5.77 -17.90
N ILE A 450 14.10 -7.03 -18.29
CA ILE A 450 13.63 -8.10 -17.39
C ILE A 450 14.79 -8.62 -16.54
N HIS A 451 14.99 -8.02 -15.37
CA HIS A 451 16.06 -8.39 -14.44
C HIS A 451 15.85 -9.77 -13.81
N SER A 452 14.65 -10.00 -13.26
CA SER A 452 14.25 -11.27 -12.66
C SER A 452 12.98 -11.75 -13.34
N ALA A 453 13.13 -12.79 -14.16
CA ALA A 453 11.99 -13.41 -14.82
C ALA A 453 11.18 -14.27 -13.84
N LEU A 454 9.86 -14.32 -14.03
CA LEU A 454 9.00 -15.25 -13.29
C LEU A 454 9.53 -16.68 -13.45
N ASN A 455 9.93 -17.29 -12.33
CA ASN A 455 10.46 -18.65 -12.34
C ASN A 455 9.93 -19.47 -11.16
N PRO A 456 8.89 -20.28 -11.37
CA PRO A 456 8.28 -21.06 -10.31
C PRO A 456 9.15 -22.21 -9.80
N ASN A 457 10.29 -22.48 -10.43
CA ASN A 457 11.23 -23.52 -10.02
C ASN A 457 12.32 -23.01 -9.06
N LEU A 458 12.47 -21.69 -8.89
CA LEU A 458 13.35 -21.13 -7.86
C LEU A 458 12.68 -21.23 -6.49
N THR A 459 13.48 -21.36 -5.43
CA THR A 459 12.95 -21.14 -4.08
C THR A 459 12.60 -19.67 -3.92
N ASP A 460 11.59 -19.39 -3.09
CA ASP A 460 11.14 -18.02 -2.82
C ASP A 460 12.32 -17.13 -2.37
N ASP A 461 13.13 -17.62 -1.42
CA ASP A 461 14.32 -16.93 -0.93
C ASP A 461 15.35 -16.60 -2.03
N GLN A 462 15.56 -17.50 -2.99
CA GLN A 462 16.49 -17.25 -4.10
C GLN A 462 15.97 -16.16 -5.02
N ASN A 463 14.67 -16.18 -5.31
CA ASN A 463 14.03 -15.18 -6.16
C ASN A 463 14.02 -13.80 -5.47
N ARG A 464 13.61 -13.72 -4.20
CA ARG A 464 13.61 -12.48 -3.43
C ARG A 464 15.01 -11.90 -3.27
N ALA A 465 16.03 -12.72 -3.01
CA ALA A 465 17.41 -12.25 -2.92
C ALA A 465 17.93 -11.70 -4.27
N ALA A 466 17.54 -12.31 -5.39
CA ALA A 466 17.88 -11.79 -6.72
C ALA A 466 17.21 -10.44 -6.97
N ILE A 467 15.89 -10.34 -6.77
CA ILE A 467 15.14 -9.09 -6.96
C ILE A 467 15.71 -7.99 -6.07
N ARG A 468 15.97 -8.27 -4.79
CA ARG A 468 16.61 -7.33 -3.87
C ARG A 468 17.90 -6.74 -4.43
N ASN A 469 18.80 -7.61 -4.91
CA ASN A 469 20.05 -7.17 -5.49
C ASN A 469 19.84 -6.27 -6.72
N HIS A 470 18.84 -6.55 -7.56
CA HIS A 470 18.51 -5.66 -8.67
C HIS A 470 17.97 -4.31 -8.18
N VAL A 471 16.94 -4.32 -7.34
CA VAL A 471 16.28 -3.12 -6.80
C VAL A 471 17.29 -2.20 -6.09
N GLU A 472 18.14 -2.73 -5.22
CA GLU A 472 19.14 -1.94 -4.46
C GLU A 472 20.13 -1.21 -5.38
N ASN A 473 20.45 -1.77 -6.55
CA ASN A 473 21.40 -1.22 -7.52
C ASN A 473 20.76 -0.31 -8.59
N GLU A 474 19.45 -0.10 -8.55
CA GLU A 474 18.79 0.85 -9.44
C GLU A 474 19.06 2.30 -9.03
N SER A 475 19.13 3.16 -10.06
CA SER A 475 19.34 4.60 -9.94
C SER A 475 18.52 5.34 -11.00
N PRO A 476 18.13 6.61 -10.75
CA PRO A 476 17.36 7.40 -11.72
C PRO A 476 18.16 7.70 -13.00
N LYS A 477 17.55 7.58 -14.18
CA LYS A 477 18.20 7.68 -15.49
C LYS A 477 17.24 8.19 -16.57
N TYR A 478 17.62 9.23 -17.31
CA TYR A 478 17.02 9.61 -18.62
C TYR A 478 15.48 9.72 -18.65
N GLY A 479 14.84 9.35 -19.77
CA GLY A 479 13.39 9.46 -19.99
C GLY A 479 12.55 8.30 -19.43
N THR A 480 11.27 8.29 -19.76
CA THR A 480 10.24 7.43 -19.15
C THR A 480 9.51 6.63 -20.24
N PRO A 481 10.15 5.60 -20.86
CA PRO A 481 9.59 4.84 -21.99
C PRO A 481 8.51 3.85 -21.52
N LEU A 482 7.44 4.39 -20.94
CA LEU A 482 6.45 3.69 -20.14
C LEU A 482 5.63 2.70 -20.99
N GLY A 483 5.20 3.13 -22.18
CA GLY A 483 4.47 2.32 -23.16
C GLY A 483 5.34 1.22 -23.77
N GLU A 484 6.57 1.54 -24.14
CA GLU A 484 7.52 0.52 -24.63
C GLU A 484 7.85 -0.52 -23.56
N ALA A 485 8.02 -0.08 -22.31
CA ALA A 485 8.37 -0.91 -21.18
C ALA A 485 7.26 -1.90 -20.84
N LEU A 486 6.01 -1.47 -20.88
CA LEU A 486 4.87 -2.36 -20.63
C LEU A 486 4.74 -3.42 -21.73
N GLN A 487 4.97 -3.05 -23.01
CA GLN A 487 5.05 -4.02 -24.11
C GLN A 487 6.15 -5.08 -23.87
N ASP A 488 7.33 -4.68 -23.36
CA ASP A 488 8.42 -5.60 -23.03
C ASP A 488 8.08 -6.56 -21.89
N VAL A 489 7.40 -6.07 -20.85
CA VAL A 489 6.95 -6.95 -19.76
C VAL A 489 6.03 -8.04 -20.31
N PHE A 490 5.14 -7.71 -21.24
CA PHE A 490 4.33 -8.72 -21.92
C PHE A 490 5.16 -9.64 -22.82
N GLU A 491 5.92 -9.08 -23.77
CA GLU A 491 6.61 -9.85 -24.81
C GLU A 491 7.82 -10.63 -24.25
N GLU A 492 8.73 -9.97 -23.55
CA GLU A 492 9.94 -10.58 -23.01
C GLU A 492 9.71 -11.29 -21.66
N GLY A 493 8.84 -10.73 -20.83
CA GLY A 493 8.54 -11.25 -19.50
C GLY A 493 7.61 -12.45 -19.51
N TYR A 494 6.44 -12.33 -20.15
CA TYR A 494 5.45 -13.42 -20.20
C TYR A 494 5.58 -14.30 -21.44
N TRP A 495 5.44 -13.73 -22.65
CA TRP A 495 5.34 -14.50 -23.88
C TRP A 495 6.60 -15.34 -24.16
N ILE A 496 7.79 -14.73 -24.17
CA ILE A 496 9.04 -15.46 -24.43
C ILE A 496 9.32 -16.50 -23.33
N LYS A 497 8.89 -16.24 -22.09
CA LYS A 497 9.09 -17.16 -20.95
C LYS A 497 7.95 -18.15 -20.75
N ARG A 498 6.91 -18.14 -21.59
CA ARG A 498 5.68 -18.92 -21.39
C ARG A 498 5.92 -20.40 -21.14
N HIS A 499 6.88 -21.02 -21.81
CA HIS A 499 7.19 -22.44 -21.61
C HIS A 499 7.67 -22.78 -20.18
N ALA A 500 8.25 -21.82 -19.46
CA ALA A 500 8.57 -21.97 -18.04
C ALA A 500 7.33 -21.81 -17.13
N LEU A 501 6.29 -21.17 -17.63
CA LEU A 501 5.01 -20.87 -16.97
C LEU A 501 3.88 -21.86 -17.33
N ASN A 502 3.98 -22.60 -18.45
CA ASN A 502 2.89 -23.45 -19.00
C ASN A 502 2.43 -24.61 -18.11
N ASN A 503 3.17 -24.96 -17.05
CA ASN A 503 2.71 -25.93 -16.05
C ASN A 503 1.83 -25.30 -14.95
N LEU A 504 1.46 -24.01 -15.10
CA LEU A 504 0.84 -23.19 -14.05
C LEU A 504 -0.48 -22.51 -14.46
N LEU A 505 -1.22 -23.07 -15.42
CA LEU A 505 -2.41 -22.47 -16.07
C LEU A 505 -3.59 -22.08 -15.14
N CYS A 506 -3.50 -22.29 -13.82
CA CYS A 506 -4.47 -21.86 -12.82
C CYS A 506 -3.91 -20.76 -11.90
N ARG A 507 -3.10 -19.87 -12.47
CA ARG A 507 -2.55 -18.68 -11.79
C ARG A 507 -2.92 -17.46 -12.59
N LYS A 508 -3.51 -16.49 -11.91
CA LYS A 508 -3.67 -15.13 -12.41
C LYS A 508 -2.29 -14.48 -12.56
N ASN A 509 -2.19 -13.62 -13.56
CA ASN A 509 -0.96 -12.94 -13.93
C ASN A 509 -1.21 -11.45 -13.85
N TYR A 510 -0.30 -10.77 -13.19
CA TYR A 510 -0.43 -9.36 -12.87
C TYR A 510 0.83 -8.59 -13.22
N VAL A 511 0.66 -7.30 -13.50
CA VAL A 511 1.74 -6.32 -13.45
C VAL A 511 1.36 -5.27 -12.44
N ILE A 512 2.30 -4.84 -11.59
CA ILE A 512 2.19 -3.56 -10.89
C ILE A 512 3.19 -2.62 -11.57
N SER A 513 2.66 -1.60 -12.24
CA SER A 513 3.46 -0.50 -12.80
C SER A 513 3.52 0.64 -11.80
N VAL A 514 4.74 1.09 -11.47
CA VAL A 514 5.00 2.06 -10.41
C VAL A 514 5.80 3.19 -11.03
N THR A 515 5.18 4.34 -11.20
CA THR A 515 5.73 5.47 -11.95
C THR A 515 5.15 6.79 -11.42
N ASP A 516 5.85 7.89 -11.64
CA ASP A 516 5.28 9.23 -11.42
C ASP A 516 4.33 9.66 -12.55
N GLY A 517 4.30 8.89 -13.64
CA GLY A 517 3.24 8.87 -14.64
C GLY A 517 3.53 9.66 -15.90
N PHE A 518 4.62 10.42 -16.00
CA PHE A 518 4.87 11.33 -17.13
C PHE A 518 5.70 10.66 -18.25
N PRO A 519 5.09 10.03 -19.28
CA PRO A 519 5.82 9.31 -20.32
C PRO A 519 6.69 10.23 -21.19
N SER A 520 7.85 9.71 -21.56
CA SER A 520 8.79 10.31 -22.51
C SER A 520 9.64 9.22 -23.17
N ASP A 521 10.17 9.48 -24.36
CA ASP A 521 10.93 8.48 -25.13
C ASP A 521 10.16 7.20 -25.51
N ASP A 522 8.82 7.23 -25.50
CA ASP A 522 7.99 6.21 -26.15
C ASP A 522 7.99 6.42 -27.67
N THR A 523 8.85 5.68 -28.36
CA THR A 523 9.11 5.84 -29.79
C THR A 523 8.76 4.61 -30.64
N ASP A 524 8.56 3.44 -30.01
CA ASP A 524 8.22 2.19 -30.68
C ASP A 524 6.96 1.50 -30.10
N TRP A 525 5.88 1.53 -30.88
CA TRP A 525 4.60 0.89 -30.59
C TRP A 525 4.43 -0.48 -31.27
N ASN A 526 5.53 -1.09 -31.78
CA ASN A 526 5.52 -2.34 -32.54
C ASN A 526 6.31 -3.46 -31.83
N ARG A 527 6.39 -3.44 -30.50
CA ARG A 527 7.32 -4.31 -29.77
C ARG A 527 6.75 -5.70 -29.49
N ILE A 528 5.44 -5.85 -29.48
CA ILE A 528 4.77 -7.15 -29.44
C ILE A 528 4.86 -7.80 -30.83
N SER A 529 5.43 -9.01 -30.90
CA SER A 529 5.57 -9.72 -32.18
C SER A 529 4.21 -10.14 -32.76
N ASP A 530 4.14 -10.35 -34.08
CA ASP A 530 2.95 -10.72 -34.87
C ASP A 530 2.00 -9.56 -35.28
N VAL A 531 2.53 -8.33 -35.33
CA VAL A 531 1.88 -7.08 -35.81
C VAL A 531 1.10 -7.22 -37.13
N THR A 532 1.45 -8.18 -37.99
CA THR A 532 0.76 -8.36 -39.28
C THR A 532 -0.50 -9.24 -39.24
N SER A 533 -0.72 -9.96 -38.15
CA SER A 533 -1.85 -10.91 -38.00
C SER A 533 -2.91 -10.44 -37.02
N ASP A 534 -2.59 -9.48 -36.17
CA ASP A 534 -3.50 -8.89 -35.21
C ASP A 534 -3.93 -7.50 -35.71
N PRO A 535 -5.24 -7.23 -35.90
CA PRO A 535 -5.71 -5.92 -36.35
C PRO A 535 -5.48 -4.79 -35.32
N ASP A 536 -5.25 -5.16 -34.06
CA ASP A 536 -5.05 -4.20 -32.98
C ASP A 536 -3.58 -3.73 -32.96
N LEU A 537 -2.66 -4.45 -33.61
CA LEU A 537 -1.24 -4.07 -33.70
C LEU A 537 -0.87 -3.40 -35.05
N PRO A 538 0.04 -2.40 -35.04
CA PRO A 538 0.66 -1.80 -33.86
C PRO A 538 -0.27 -0.85 -33.15
N PHE A 539 0.06 -0.52 -31.90
CA PHE A 539 -0.78 0.33 -31.08
C PHE A 539 -1.00 1.71 -31.71
N SER A 540 -2.24 2.16 -31.55
CA SER A 540 -2.77 3.45 -31.95
C SER A 540 -3.96 3.72 -31.04
N ASP A 541 -4.31 4.98 -30.83
CA ASP A 541 -5.48 5.44 -30.07
C ASP A 541 -6.78 4.66 -30.43
N TRP A 542 -7.09 3.58 -29.70
CA TRP A 542 -8.21 2.68 -30.04
C TRP A 542 -9.56 3.22 -29.56
N ASP A 543 -9.57 3.93 -28.44
CA ASP A 543 -10.77 4.45 -27.81
C ASP A 543 -11.03 5.95 -28.14
N GLY A 544 -10.04 6.64 -28.70
CA GLY A 544 -10.12 8.03 -29.13
C GLY A 544 -9.84 9.04 -28.01
N ASP A 545 -9.13 8.64 -26.95
CA ASP A 545 -8.79 9.51 -25.82
C ASP A 545 -7.75 10.59 -26.15
N GLY A 546 -6.89 10.32 -27.14
CA GLY A 546 -5.83 11.24 -27.57
C GLY A 546 -4.78 11.55 -26.50
N TRP A 547 -4.36 10.59 -25.66
CA TRP A 547 -3.22 10.81 -24.75
C TRP A 547 -1.92 11.16 -25.48
N THR A 548 -1.05 11.89 -24.79
CA THR A 548 0.26 12.31 -25.28
C THR A 548 1.37 12.00 -24.30
N ALA A 549 2.62 12.09 -24.75
CA ALA A 549 3.77 12.22 -23.86
C ALA A 549 3.67 13.50 -23.01
N ASP A 550 4.57 13.65 -22.01
CA ASP A 550 4.66 14.84 -21.16
C ASP A 550 4.61 16.12 -22.01
N PRO A 551 3.59 16.97 -21.85
CA PRO A 551 3.33 18.09 -22.73
C PRO A 551 4.37 19.21 -22.63
N TYR A 552 5.23 19.19 -21.61
CA TYR A 552 6.28 20.17 -21.42
C TYR A 552 7.62 19.77 -22.04
N GLN A 553 7.94 18.47 -22.03
CA GLN A 553 9.22 17.95 -22.53
C GLN A 553 9.33 18.07 -24.06
N TYR A 554 8.21 18.25 -24.75
CA TYR A 554 8.13 18.32 -26.20
C TYR A 554 7.51 19.63 -26.69
N THR A 555 8.02 20.16 -27.80
CA THR A 555 7.36 21.28 -28.50
C THR A 555 6.03 20.88 -29.17
N THR A 556 5.90 19.60 -29.52
CA THR A 556 4.68 18.98 -30.02
C THR A 556 4.67 17.58 -29.44
N PRO A 557 3.94 17.37 -28.33
CA PRO A 557 3.92 16.09 -27.63
C PRO A 557 3.46 14.97 -28.57
N PRO A 558 4.25 13.89 -28.74
CA PRO A 558 3.80 12.73 -29.51
C PRO A 558 2.63 12.03 -28.81
N ALA A 559 1.80 11.33 -29.57
CA ALA A 559 0.74 10.49 -29.02
C ALA A 559 1.33 9.37 -28.15
N ASN A 560 0.58 8.97 -27.12
CA ASN A 560 0.92 7.88 -26.21
C ASN A 560 -0.24 6.89 -26.14
N TYR A 561 0.06 5.59 -26.11
CA TYR A 561 -0.91 4.49 -26.18
C TYR A 561 -0.69 3.48 -25.04
N TYR A 562 -0.27 3.97 -23.87
CA TYR A 562 0.08 3.12 -22.72
C TYR A 562 -1.13 2.36 -22.17
N ASP A 563 -2.27 3.03 -22.14
CA ASP A 563 -3.61 2.51 -21.86
C ASP A 563 -4.00 1.37 -22.82
N ASP A 564 -3.89 1.57 -24.14
CA ASP A 564 -4.10 0.54 -25.17
C ASP A 564 -3.18 -0.69 -24.97
N VAL A 565 -1.92 -0.49 -24.57
CA VAL A 565 -1.01 -1.60 -24.22
C VAL A 565 -1.56 -2.38 -23.03
N GLY A 566 -2.06 -1.68 -22.00
CA GLY A 566 -2.76 -2.28 -20.85
C GLY A 566 -4.00 -3.06 -21.28
N HIS A 567 -4.82 -2.50 -22.17
CA HIS A 567 -5.99 -3.14 -22.76
C HIS A 567 -5.63 -4.43 -23.47
N TYR A 568 -4.59 -4.42 -24.30
CA TYR A 568 -4.12 -5.61 -25.02
C TYR A 568 -3.70 -6.71 -24.05
N MET A 569 -2.92 -6.38 -23.03
CA MET A 569 -2.48 -7.34 -22.02
C MET A 569 -3.66 -8.00 -21.29
N TYR A 570 -4.74 -7.27 -21.09
CA TYR A 570 -5.95 -7.76 -20.46
C TYR A 570 -6.81 -8.61 -21.41
N THR A 571 -6.89 -8.24 -22.68
CA THR A 571 -7.77 -8.89 -23.68
C THR A 571 -7.08 -9.97 -24.52
N HIS A 572 -5.77 -10.12 -24.43
CA HIS A 572 -5.01 -11.11 -25.19
C HIS A 572 -4.28 -12.09 -24.28
N SER A 573 -4.15 -13.32 -24.77
CA SER A 573 -3.49 -14.40 -24.05
C SER A 573 -1.96 -14.23 -24.07
N TRP A 574 -1.30 -14.33 -22.92
CA TRP A 574 0.16 -14.29 -22.85
C TRP A 574 0.85 -15.59 -23.34
N ASP A 575 0.11 -16.68 -23.55
CA ASP A 575 0.66 -17.98 -24.02
C ASP A 575 0.55 -18.20 -25.54
N ASP A 576 -0.51 -17.70 -26.17
CA ASP A 576 -0.75 -17.87 -27.62
C ASP A 576 -1.17 -16.58 -28.36
N LYS A 577 -1.28 -15.43 -27.65
CA LYS A 577 -1.72 -14.13 -28.17
C LYS A 577 -3.14 -14.13 -28.76
N ALA A 578 -3.93 -15.17 -28.53
CA ALA A 578 -5.31 -15.17 -28.95
C ALA A 578 -6.17 -14.23 -28.08
N ILE A 579 -7.18 -13.62 -28.69
CA ILE A 579 -8.18 -12.82 -27.98
C ILE A 579 -8.89 -13.68 -26.92
N VAL A 580 -8.97 -13.14 -25.71
CA VAL A 580 -9.62 -13.70 -24.54
C VAL A 580 -11.05 -13.15 -24.45
N THR A 581 -12.04 -14.04 -24.58
CA THR A 581 -13.46 -13.65 -24.61
C THR A 581 -14.04 -13.22 -23.26
N ASP A 582 -13.45 -13.67 -22.14
CA ASP A 582 -13.83 -13.28 -20.77
C ASP A 582 -12.56 -12.97 -19.96
N PRO A 583 -11.94 -11.79 -20.17
CA PRO A 583 -10.73 -11.37 -19.47
C PRO A 583 -10.83 -11.42 -17.94
N GLY A 584 -11.96 -11.02 -17.36
CA GLY A 584 -12.14 -10.96 -15.91
C GLY A 584 -11.97 -12.32 -15.22
N ASN A 585 -12.43 -13.39 -15.87
CA ASN A 585 -12.32 -14.75 -15.35
C ASN A 585 -11.15 -15.56 -15.94
N SER A 586 -10.35 -14.96 -16.82
CA SER A 586 -9.25 -15.65 -17.51
C SER A 586 -8.02 -15.84 -16.63
N TYR A 587 -7.27 -16.91 -16.87
CA TYR A 587 -5.96 -17.19 -16.26
C TYR A 587 -4.81 -17.00 -17.27
N VAL A 588 -5.14 -16.69 -18.51
CA VAL A 588 -4.18 -16.59 -19.62
C VAL A 588 -3.98 -15.15 -20.09
N ASN A 589 -4.69 -14.18 -19.52
CA ASN A 589 -4.40 -12.75 -19.70
C ASN A 589 -3.53 -12.21 -18.55
N VAL A 590 -3.16 -10.94 -18.66
CA VAL A 590 -2.40 -10.19 -17.65
C VAL A 590 -3.19 -8.95 -17.26
N THR A 591 -3.49 -8.79 -15.97
CA THR A 591 -4.11 -7.58 -15.41
C THR A 591 -3.03 -6.62 -14.95
N THR A 592 -3.12 -5.34 -15.29
CA THR A 592 -2.11 -4.33 -14.91
C THR A 592 -2.67 -3.38 -13.86
N HIS A 593 -2.13 -3.41 -12.65
CA HIS A 593 -2.38 -2.41 -11.62
C HIS A 593 -1.37 -1.27 -11.77
N HIS A 594 -1.82 -0.05 -11.48
CA HIS A 594 -1.04 1.17 -11.66
C HIS A 594 -0.94 1.91 -10.32
N ILE A 595 0.28 2.15 -9.88
CA ILE A 595 0.58 3.02 -8.74
C ILE A 595 1.17 4.32 -9.30
N ALA A 596 0.42 5.42 -9.19
CA ALA A 596 0.94 6.75 -9.45
C ALA A 596 1.66 7.28 -8.22
N PHE A 597 2.93 7.63 -8.35
CA PHE A 597 3.74 8.09 -7.23
C PHE A 597 4.15 9.56 -7.38
N GLY A 598 3.61 10.40 -6.51
CA GLY A 598 3.95 11.83 -6.43
C GLY A 598 3.02 12.76 -7.19
N ALA A 599 1.96 12.24 -7.85
CA ALA A 599 0.87 13.02 -8.46
C ALA A 599 -0.37 12.12 -8.71
N ASP A 600 -1.57 12.72 -8.76
CA ASP A 600 -2.74 12.08 -9.39
C ASP A 600 -2.61 12.22 -10.91
N HIS A 601 -2.75 11.11 -11.63
CA HIS A 601 -2.32 10.99 -13.01
C HIS A 601 -3.42 10.36 -13.88
N PRO A 602 -4.08 11.14 -14.76
CA PRO A 602 -5.28 10.68 -15.44
C PRO A 602 -5.02 9.56 -16.46
N LEU A 603 -3.91 9.59 -17.21
CA LEU A 603 -3.52 8.49 -18.13
C LEU A 603 -3.40 7.14 -17.41
N LEU A 604 -2.81 7.11 -16.21
CA LEU A 604 -2.63 5.86 -15.47
C LEU A 604 -3.96 5.33 -14.91
N ARG A 605 -4.87 6.24 -14.57
CA ARG A 605 -6.23 5.89 -14.14
C ARG A 605 -7.04 5.30 -15.28
N ASP A 606 -6.86 5.82 -16.48
CA ASP A 606 -7.49 5.31 -17.70
C ASP A 606 -6.96 3.91 -18.03
N ALA A 607 -5.62 3.77 -18.09
CA ALA A 607 -4.94 2.50 -18.31
C ALA A 607 -5.35 1.40 -17.30
N ALA A 608 -5.64 1.77 -16.05
CA ALA A 608 -6.16 0.83 -15.05
C ALA A 608 -7.58 0.33 -15.40
N GLY A 609 -8.46 1.22 -15.88
CA GLY A 609 -9.81 0.87 -16.31
C GLY A 609 -9.80 -0.04 -17.54
N GLU A 610 -8.91 0.24 -18.49
CA GLU A 610 -8.68 -0.51 -19.73
C GLU A 610 -8.09 -1.92 -19.47
N SER A 611 -7.17 -2.04 -18.51
CA SER A 611 -6.42 -3.27 -18.22
C SER A 611 -7.07 -4.19 -17.17
N GLY A 612 -8.27 -3.84 -16.72
CA GLY A 612 -9.01 -4.56 -15.67
C GLY A 612 -8.31 -4.55 -14.31
N GLY A 613 -7.41 -3.58 -14.09
CA GLY A 613 -6.63 -3.42 -12.87
C GLY A 613 -7.17 -2.34 -11.95
N GLU A 614 -6.31 -1.89 -11.05
CA GLU A 614 -6.65 -0.87 -10.04
C GLU A 614 -5.69 0.30 -10.18
N TYR A 615 -6.24 1.50 -9.97
CA TYR A 615 -5.48 2.74 -9.89
C TYR A 615 -5.33 3.17 -8.44
N VAL A 616 -4.10 3.23 -7.96
CA VAL A 616 -3.78 3.66 -6.59
C VAL A 616 -2.82 4.84 -6.65
N VAL A 617 -3.10 5.88 -5.88
CA VAL A 617 -2.20 7.03 -5.76
C VAL A 617 -1.44 6.96 -4.46
N ALA A 618 -0.15 7.27 -4.51
CA ALA A 618 0.70 7.43 -3.36
C ALA A 618 1.49 8.73 -3.48
N PHE A 619 1.59 9.49 -2.39
CA PHE A 619 2.28 10.79 -2.39
C PHE A 619 3.52 10.81 -1.51
N ASN A 620 3.67 9.81 -0.62
CA ASN A 620 4.80 9.63 0.27
C ASN A 620 5.12 8.14 0.47
N LYS A 621 6.14 7.86 1.27
CA LYS A 621 6.65 6.50 1.50
C LYS A 621 5.61 5.59 2.12
N GLU A 622 4.88 6.11 3.10
CA GLU A 622 3.88 5.36 3.85
C GLU A 622 2.70 4.96 2.96
N GLN A 623 2.21 5.90 2.16
CA GLN A 623 1.14 5.63 1.20
C GLN A 623 1.60 4.67 0.10
N LEU A 624 2.86 4.76 -0.33
CA LEU A 624 3.39 3.85 -1.34
C LEU A 624 3.50 2.41 -0.80
N VAL A 625 3.97 2.24 0.43
CA VAL A 625 3.95 0.95 1.14
C VAL A 625 2.53 0.38 1.20
N ALA A 626 1.56 1.19 1.62
CA ALA A 626 0.15 0.79 1.73
C ALA A 626 -0.44 0.41 0.35
N ALA A 627 -0.15 1.20 -0.69
CA ALA A 627 -0.58 0.92 -2.06
C ALA A 627 -0.07 -0.44 -2.56
N PHE A 628 1.23 -0.67 -2.46
CA PHE A 628 1.82 -1.96 -2.85
C PHE A 628 1.25 -3.12 -2.02
N TYR A 629 1.13 -2.94 -0.70
CA TYR A 629 0.65 -3.98 0.21
C TYR A 629 -0.81 -4.35 -0.12
N ALA A 630 -1.68 -3.36 -0.27
CA ALA A 630 -3.09 -3.55 -0.58
C ALA A 630 -3.31 -4.26 -1.92
N LEU A 631 -2.61 -3.82 -2.99
CA LEU A 631 -2.69 -4.49 -4.29
C LEU A 631 -2.17 -5.93 -4.20
N THR A 632 -1.08 -6.16 -3.47
CA THR A 632 -0.53 -7.51 -3.30
C THR A 632 -1.49 -8.41 -2.52
N LEU A 633 -2.12 -7.88 -1.47
CA LEU A 633 -3.14 -8.61 -0.71
C LEU A 633 -4.33 -9.00 -1.60
N GLN A 634 -4.87 -8.03 -2.37
CA GLN A 634 -5.94 -8.27 -3.34
C GLN A 634 -5.58 -9.39 -4.33
N MET A 635 -4.38 -9.33 -4.91
CA MET A 635 -3.91 -10.35 -5.87
C MET A 635 -3.77 -11.73 -5.22
N THR A 636 -3.29 -11.81 -3.97
CA THR A 636 -3.16 -13.11 -3.28
C THR A 636 -4.50 -13.78 -2.97
N GLU A 637 -5.56 -13.00 -2.75
CA GLU A 637 -6.90 -13.50 -2.42
C GLU A 637 -7.76 -13.81 -3.67
N ALA A 638 -7.32 -13.42 -4.86
CA ALA A 638 -8.06 -13.47 -6.12
C ALA A 638 -8.47 -14.88 -6.64
N VAL A 639 -8.18 -15.97 -5.91
CA VAL A 639 -8.59 -17.35 -6.25
C VAL A 639 -9.85 -17.84 -5.54
N SER A 640 -10.47 -17.03 -4.68
CA SER A 640 -11.60 -17.49 -3.86
C SER A 640 -12.99 -17.31 -4.49
N PHE A 641 -13.22 -17.77 -5.73
CA PHE A 641 -14.59 -17.94 -6.26
C PHE A 641 -14.68 -19.11 -7.24
N THR A 642 -14.76 -20.33 -6.71
CA THR A 642 -15.49 -21.38 -7.43
C THR A 642 -16.63 -21.85 -6.53
N SER A 643 -17.86 -21.61 -6.98
CA SER A 643 -19.04 -22.28 -6.43
C SER A 643 -18.80 -23.79 -6.56
N PRO A 644 -19.03 -24.63 -5.53
CA PRO A 644 -18.83 -26.06 -5.65
C PRO A 644 -19.64 -26.59 -6.83
N VAL A 645 -18.95 -27.00 -7.90
CA VAL A 645 -19.60 -27.62 -9.06
C VAL A 645 -19.93 -29.05 -8.67
N VAL A 646 -21.18 -29.28 -8.28
CA VAL A 646 -21.73 -30.65 -8.20
C VAL A 646 -21.96 -31.10 -9.64
N SER A 647 -21.06 -31.90 -10.22
CA SER A 647 -21.27 -32.46 -11.55
C SER A 647 -22.45 -33.45 -11.52
N ILE A 648 -23.52 -33.14 -12.26
CA ILE A 648 -24.61 -34.08 -12.53
C ILE A 648 -24.27 -34.88 -13.80
N ASP A 649 -23.69 -36.07 -13.57
CA ASP A 649 -23.84 -37.32 -14.33
C ASP A 649 -22.87 -37.77 -15.47
N ALA A 650 -22.49 -39.05 -15.37
CA ALA A 650 -22.64 -40.15 -16.36
C ALA A 650 -21.40 -40.98 -16.74
N ALA A 651 -20.18 -40.67 -16.27
CA ALA A 651 -18.99 -41.44 -16.70
C ALA A 651 -17.92 -41.77 -15.64
N ASN A 652 -18.30 -41.93 -14.36
CA ASN A 652 -17.61 -42.79 -13.36
C ASN A 652 -16.22 -42.27 -12.86
N LYS A 653 -15.87 -42.12 -11.57
CA LYS A 653 -15.95 -43.09 -10.45
C LYS A 653 -15.62 -42.49 -9.04
N ILE A 654 -16.44 -41.63 -8.43
CA ILE A 654 -16.34 -41.43 -6.95
C ILE A 654 -17.70 -41.30 -6.23
N GLN A 655 -18.82 -41.68 -6.86
CA GLN A 655 -20.11 -41.85 -6.17
C GLN A 655 -20.59 -43.30 -6.26
N ASN A 656 -21.16 -43.80 -5.17
CA ASN A 656 -21.89 -45.06 -5.11
C ASN A 656 -23.28 -44.77 -4.54
N GLY A 657 -24.27 -44.64 -5.40
CA GLY A 657 -25.67 -44.45 -5.01
C GLY A 657 -25.91 -43.18 -4.19
N ASP A 658 -26.74 -43.30 -3.16
CA ASP A 658 -27.20 -42.19 -2.31
C ASP A 658 -26.15 -41.72 -1.29
N ASP A 659 -24.90 -42.22 -1.38
CA ASP A 659 -23.83 -41.92 -0.44
C ASP A 659 -23.05 -40.65 -0.81
N LEU A 660 -22.97 -39.70 0.13
CA LEU A 660 -22.10 -38.53 0.07
C LEU A 660 -20.89 -38.69 1.00
N TYR A 661 -19.68 -38.44 0.49
CA TYR A 661 -18.44 -38.50 1.26
C TYR A 661 -17.84 -37.09 1.38
N MET A 662 -17.55 -36.65 2.60
CA MET A 662 -16.99 -35.33 2.89
C MET A 662 -15.71 -35.47 3.70
N GLY A 663 -14.62 -34.85 3.25
CA GLY A 663 -13.36 -34.79 3.99
C GLY A 663 -13.35 -33.58 4.92
N LEU A 664 -13.17 -33.82 6.23
CA LEU A 664 -13.09 -32.81 7.27
C LEU A 664 -11.67 -32.85 7.85
N PHE A 665 -10.80 -32.02 7.29
CA PHE A 665 -9.38 -31.99 7.64
C PHE A 665 -8.96 -30.58 8.06
N LEU A 666 -8.15 -30.51 9.12
CA LEU A 666 -7.54 -29.30 9.62
C LEU A 666 -6.21 -29.05 8.86
N PRO A 667 -6.07 -27.95 8.09
CA PRO A 667 -4.81 -27.62 7.44
C PRO A 667 -3.74 -27.28 8.49
N GLN A 668 -2.53 -27.81 8.33
CA GLN A 668 -1.37 -27.45 9.16
C GLN A 668 -0.11 -27.32 8.31
N ASP A 669 0.58 -26.19 8.46
CA ASP A 669 1.84 -25.95 7.77
C ASP A 669 2.94 -26.87 8.34
N ASN A 670 3.42 -27.80 7.51
CA ASN A 670 4.51 -28.76 7.76
C ASN A 670 4.20 -30.10 8.46
N GLN A 671 2.94 -30.54 8.58
CA GLN A 671 2.60 -31.93 8.98
C GLN A 671 1.41 -32.50 8.20
N SER A 672 1.17 -33.82 8.29
CA SER A 672 -0.01 -34.47 7.71
C SER A 672 -1.29 -33.87 8.29
N TRP A 673 -2.27 -33.54 7.45
CA TRP A 673 -3.53 -32.97 7.89
C TRP A 673 -4.26 -33.92 8.85
N MET A 674 -4.66 -33.39 10.00
CA MET A 674 -5.41 -34.13 11.01
C MET A 674 -6.91 -33.98 10.69
N GLY A 675 -7.63 -35.09 10.55
CA GLY A 675 -9.05 -35.07 10.18
C GLY A 675 -9.61 -36.45 9.82
N ASN A 676 -10.89 -36.49 9.45
CA ASN A 676 -11.60 -37.72 9.05
C ASN A 676 -12.43 -37.51 7.76
N ILE A 677 -12.85 -38.63 7.16
CA ILE A 677 -13.85 -38.61 6.09
C ILE A 677 -15.18 -39.00 6.75
N LYS A 678 -16.15 -38.08 6.75
CA LYS A 678 -17.53 -38.37 7.17
C LYS A 678 -18.35 -38.80 5.95
N LYS A 679 -19.29 -39.72 6.19
CA LYS A 679 -20.22 -40.23 5.19
C LYS A 679 -21.64 -39.82 5.61
N PHE A 680 -22.39 -39.28 4.66
CA PHE A 680 -23.82 -38.93 4.76
C PHE A 680 -24.58 -39.60 3.62
N MET A 681 -25.92 -39.54 3.66
CA MET A 681 -26.75 -40.00 2.55
C MET A 681 -27.70 -38.91 2.07
N LEU A 682 -27.94 -38.83 0.77
CA LEU A 682 -29.01 -38.00 0.22
C LEU A 682 -30.37 -38.67 0.47
N GLY A 683 -31.43 -37.85 0.57
CA GLY A 683 -32.77 -38.39 0.59
C GLY A 683 -33.11 -39.15 -0.69
N ASP A 684 -33.88 -40.23 -0.54
CA ASP A 684 -34.24 -41.14 -1.62
C ASP A 684 -35.76 -41.17 -1.87
N GLY A 685 -36.53 -40.36 -1.14
CA GLY A 685 -37.99 -40.32 -1.21
C GLY A 685 -38.68 -41.47 -0.47
N SER A 686 -37.92 -42.25 0.32
CA SER A 686 -38.47 -43.28 1.21
C SER A 686 -39.19 -42.66 2.41
N THR A 687 -39.94 -43.50 3.15
CA THR A 687 -40.57 -43.08 4.41
C THR A 687 -39.56 -42.57 5.44
N ASP A 688 -38.32 -43.11 5.40
CA ASP A 688 -37.27 -42.79 6.36
C ASP A 688 -36.44 -41.57 5.90
N ARG A 689 -36.40 -41.26 4.59
CA ARG A 689 -35.67 -40.12 4.01
C ARG A 689 -36.47 -39.45 2.89
N PRO A 690 -37.57 -38.78 3.22
CA PRO A 690 -38.56 -38.33 2.25
C PRO A 690 -38.08 -37.21 1.33
N ASP A 691 -37.15 -36.36 1.78
CA ASP A 691 -36.73 -35.18 1.03
C ASP A 691 -35.45 -35.44 0.25
N VAL A 692 -35.59 -35.62 -1.07
CA VAL A 692 -34.51 -36.01 -2.00
C VAL A 692 -33.34 -35.02 -2.10
N TRP A 693 -33.47 -33.83 -1.53
CA TRP A 693 -32.43 -32.79 -1.51
C TRP A 693 -31.87 -32.54 -0.10
N MET A 694 -32.33 -33.28 0.90
CA MET A 694 -31.86 -33.22 2.27
C MET A 694 -30.73 -34.22 2.48
N LEU A 695 -29.74 -33.85 3.31
CA LEU A 695 -28.73 -34.79 3.79
C LEU A 695 -29.24 -35.47 5.06
N TYR A 696 -29.03 -36.77 5.12
CA TYR A 696 -29.38 -37.61 6.25
C TYR A 696 -28.13 -38.26 6.86
N ASP A 697 -28.14 -38.35 8.18
CA ASP A 697 -27.10 -38.93 9.01
C ASP A 697 -27.21 -40.47 9.08
N GLY A 698 -26.30 -41.08 9.85
CA GLY A 698 -26.19 -42.52 10.09
C GLY A 698 -27.46 -43.15 10.66
N ASP A 699 -28.28 -42.36 11.35
CA ASP A 699 -29.52 -42.74 12.00
C ASP A 699 -30.78 -42.33 11.22
N ASN A 700 -30.62 -41.79 10.00
CA ASN A 700 -31.68 -41.25 9.14
C ASN A 700 -32.34 -39.98 9.67
N ASN A 701 -31.68 -39.22 10.55
CA ASN A 701 -32.11 -37.87 10.87
C ASN A 701 -31.55 -36.91 9.83
N GLU A 702 -32.19 -35.75 9.68
CA GLU A 702 -31.65 -34.66 8.87
C GLU A 702 -30.29 -34.27 9.46
N ALA A 703 -29.29 -34.13 8.60
CA ALA A 703 -27.93 -33.77 8.96
C ALA A 703 -27.69 -32.27 8.86
N ILE A 704 -28.56 -31.55 8.16
CA ILE A 704 -28.43 -30.11 7.90
C ILE A 704 -29.76 -29.39 8.13
N ASN A 705 -29.70 -28.11 8.47
CA ASN A 705 -30.86 -27.23 8.55
C ASN A 705 -31.25 -26.67 7.17
N THR A 706 -32.29 -25.83 7.12
CA THR A 706 -32.79 -25.21 5.87
C THR A 706 -31.81 -24.24 5.22
N ASP A 707 -30.83 -23.74 5.97
CA ASP A 707 -29.78 -22.83 5.50
C ASP A 707 -28.53 -23.61 5.04
N GLY A 708 -28.53 -24.95 5.17
CA GLY A 708 -27.47 -25.85 4.73
C GLY A 708 -26.36 -26.07 5.77
N GLU A 709 -26.53 -25.58 7.00
CA GLU A 709 -25.59 -25.79 8.10
C GLU A 709 -25.83 -27.16 8.73
N PHE A 710 -24.77 -27.84 9.17
CA PHE A 710 -24.92 -29.11 9.89
C PHE A 710 -25.69 -28.94 11.20
N LEU A 711 -26.23 -30.02 11.74
CA LEU A 711 -26.87 -30.04 13.06
C LEU A 711 -25.91 -30.61 14.11
N ASP A 712 -25.95 -30.06 15.33
CA ASP A 712 -25.01 -30.30 16.47
C ASP A 712 -24.91 -31.76 16.98
N ASN A 713 -25.61 -32.69 16.35
CA ASN A 713 -25.73 -34.07 16.80
C ASN A 713 -25.90 -35.06 15.64
N THR A 714 -25.29 -34.73 14.51
CA THR A 714 -25.38 -35.51 13.28
C THR A 714 -24.51 -36.77 13.40
N SER A 715 -25.13 -37.96 13.48
CA SER A 715 -24.36 -39.20 13.63
C SER A 715 -23.70 -39.60 12.30
N ALA A 716 -22.37 -39.70 12.24
CA ALA A 716 -21.71 -40.09 11.00
C ALA A 716 -21.80 -41.62 10.78
N PHE A 717 -22.09 -42.07 9.56
CA PHE A 717 -22.18 -43.52 9.22
C PHE A 717 -20.93 -44.35 9.55
N TRP A 718 -19.78 -43.69 9.73
CA TRP A 718 -18.46 -44.32 9.92
C TRP A 718 -17.81 -43.98 11.27
N ALA A 719 -18.46 -43.23 12.15
CA ALA A 719 -17.91 -42.87 13.46
C ALA A 719 -18.60 -43.63 14.62
N ASP A 720 -17.87 -43.77 15.72
CA ASP A 720 -18.38 -44.10 17.04
C ASP A 720 -18.50 -42.76 17.79
N ASP A 721 -19.71 -42.39 18.22
CA ASP A 721 -20.04 -41.12 18.90
C ASP A 721 -19.31 -40.88 20.25
N ASN A 722 -18.20 -41.58 20.53
CA ASN A 722 -17.31 -41.29 21.66
C ASN A 722 -15.95 -40.74 21.23
N ASP A 723 -15.78 -40.26 20.00
CA ASP A 723 -14.61 -39.45 19.66
C ASP A 723 -14.70 -38.10 20.38
N SER A 724 -13.83 -37.88 21.36
CA SER A 724 -13.74 -36.63 22.13
C SER A 724 -13.41 -35.38 21.30
N SER A 725 -13.16 -35.54 19.99
CA SER A 725 -13.00 -34.45 19.03
C SER A 725 -14.26 -34.08 18.24
N ASP A 726 -15.35 -34.84 18.41
CA ASP A 726 -16.66 -34.58 17.80
C ASP A 726 -17.56 -33.84 18.81
N SER A 727 -17.24 -32.57 19.08
CA SER A 727 -18.18 -31.66 19.73
C SER A 727 -18.57 -30.56 18.76
N ASP A 728 -19.71 -30.73 18.13
CA ASP A 728 -20.40 -29.66 17.43
C ASP A 728 -20.96 -28.72 18.51
N ASP A 729 -20.26 -27.60 18.74
CA ASP A 729 -20.58 -26.60 19.76
C ASP A 729 -20.53 -25.23 19.04
N TYR A 730 -21.64 -24.88 18.37
CA TYR A 730 -21.83 -23.59 17.64
C TYR A 730 -21.55 -22.36 18.52
#